data_AF-A0AA39KPC0-F1
#
_entry.id   AF-A0AA39KPC0-F1
#
_cell.length_a   1.000
_cell.length_b   1.000
_cell.length_c   1.000
_cell.angle_alpha   90.00
_cell.angle_beta   90.00
_cell.angle_gamma   90.00
#
_symmetry.space_group_name_H-M   'P 1'
#
loop_
_entity.id
_entity.type
_entity.pdbx_description
1 polymer ?
#
loop_
_entity_poly.entity_id
_entity_poly.type
_entity_poly.pdbx_seq_one_letter_code
_entity_poly.pdbx_strand_id
1 'polypeptide(L)'
;MKIKKSKSKIIKKLDVLRNEVNDKIVITIGPHIIPKTIGSKQTIEKSSKLTKIEVTDEINELMDVDDISHVESTKNCIISEKKDSDPLPHFYSLRNKVICIMKPQCKFAFHGKLKIRVLYGGVTIYGTTLSKSNTIKPIDVYSPSGSNFVNIQVINLENSSDNSLDVWNELKTDNIDRNVTNALQSDINNLQAGWAVIIMQTFENCLTTFLEMNCNYKLFPKIDDVSNYSWSDIKRAEVVLQTYIYCDSLEKQTMNFTGIAETTNKILNKDTTNNNNLRVIMAGGKSVGKSTTTRYFVNRILDKFDNVIVLDLDPGQSEFTPPGCISLNIIKRPLLGPNFTHLQKPYHQIYIGSTDVVRSLSMYINGLKKLIKILNTYLTTKQMPVIVNTIGFVRGVGWDIIISIIKCIQPTDVIQIVSERTKNNFDKLLNPGIINNQNDTWAAWENSSENIETTAVDYELHIVNSQAEIKNALGEMWNIEPHQKREIAMLAYLSEINKHRKYTTLCSDNIQMNINGIVPYQVPFSAVKLSLGHTTTPHALSVMNGNIIALCGIDTDNEQEQSIEENETSYPEILIRLPLTTCYGFGILRGVDMEQKTMYINTPLSISELKYVNCLIGCMPVPSGLLQLNRTDLPYIGGDCNLPTSRDPRRGYFRMKYRNDT
;
A
#
# COMPACT_ATOMS: atom_id res chain seq x y z
N MET A 1 32.84 24.24 54.14
CA MET A 1 31.48 23.90 54.61
C MET A 1 30.31 24.70 53.96
N LYS A 2 30.56 25.72 53.13
CA LYS A 2 29.51 26.47 52.39
C LYS A 2 29.10 25.88 51.01
N ILE A 3 29.84 24.91 50.47
CA ILE A 3 29.56 24.31 49.15
C ILE A 3 28.56 23.13 49.23
N LYS A 4 28.48 22.41 50.37
CA LYS A 4 27.47 21.36 50.60
C LYS A 4 26.05 21.90 50.87
N LYS A 5 25.92 23.11 51.42
CA LYS A 5 24.61 23.77 51.62
C LYS A 5 24.03 24.37 50.32
N SER A 6 24.87 24.70 49.32
CA SER A 6 24.42 25.20 48.01
C SER A 6 23.88 24.09 47.10
N LYS A 7 24.49 22.88 47.10
CA LYS A 7 23.97 21.73 46.35
C LYS A 7 22.64 21.20 46.91
N SER A 8 22.45 21.25 48.23
CA SER A 8 21.18 20.86 48.88
C SER A 8 20.02 21.83 48.57
N LYS A 9 20.29 23.13 48.42
CA LYS A 9 19.28 24.13 48.02
C LYS A 9 18.93 24.06 46.53
N ILE A 10 19.86 23.67 45.66
CA ILE A 10 19.61 23.53 44.21
C ILE A 10 18.85 22.24 43.91
N ILE A 11 19.15 21.12 44.61
CA ILE A 11 18.40 19.87 44.46
C ILE A 11 16.96 20.03 44.99
N LYS A 12 16.75 20.74 46.12
CA LYS A 12 15.39 21.06 46.59
C LYS A 12 14.63 22.06 45.69
N LYS A 13 15.31 22.97 44.97
CA LYS A 13 14.66 23.84 43.97
C LYS A 13 14.34 23.11 42.67
N LEU A 14 15.14 22.13 42.26
CA LEU A 14 14.87 21.28 41.10
C LEU A 14 13.77 20.24 41.37
N ASP A 15 13.60 19.79 42.62
CA ASP A 15 12.48 18.91 43.00
C ASP A 15 11.15 19.66 43.20
N VAL A 16 11.18 20.98 43.49
CA VAL A 16 9.97 21.83 43.47
C VAL A 16 9.58 22.18 42.04
N LEU A 17 10.55 22.51 41.16
CA LEU A 17 10.30 22.74 39.73
C LEU A 17 9.97 21.47 38.93
N ARG A 18 10.34 20.26 39.39
CA ARG A 18 9.86 18.98 38.84
C ARG A 18 8.44 18.64 39.27
N ASN A 19 7.97 19.18 40.40
CA ASN A 19 6.62 18.96 40.90
C ASN A 19 5.62 20.06 40.49
N GLU A 20 6.09 21.20 39.95
CA GLU A 20 5.23 22.29 39.43
C GLU A 20 5.07 22.31 37.89
N VAL A 21 5.64 21.34 37.15
CA VAL A 21 5.38 21.15 35.69
C VAL A 21 4.41 19.99 35.42
N ASN A 22 3.82 19.41 36.47
CA ASN A 22 2.77 18.38 36.36
C ASN A 22 1.34 18.94 36.48
N ASP A 23 1.16 20.25 36.39
CA ASP A 23 -0.16 20.84 36.21
C ASP A 23 -0.63 20.67 34.78
N LYS A 24 -1.39 19.58 34.63
CA LYS A 24 -2.39 19.31 33.60
C LYS A 24 -2.90 20.60 32.95
N ILE A 25 -2.61 20.75 31.65
CA ILE A 25 -3.51 21.49 30.76
C ILE A 25 -4.80 20.66 30.69
N VAL A 26 -5.72 21.01 31.58
CA VAL A 26 -7.12 20.64 31.52
C VAL A 26 -7.72 21.47 30.39
N ILE A 27 -7.92 20.85 29.23
CA ILE A 27 -8.86 21.34 28.24
C ILE A 27 -9.90 20.24 28.08
N THR A 28 -11.12 20.61 28.43
CA THR A 28 -12.32 19.80 28.58
C THR A 28 -12.64 19.04 27.29
N ILE A 29 -12.74 17.73 27.40
CA ILE A 29 -13.14 16.78 26.35
C ILE A 29 -14.54 16.27 26.73
N GLY A 30 -15.43 16.04 25.76
CA GLY A 30 -16.68 15.30 25.95
C GLY A 30 -16.43 13.90 26.55
N PRO A 31 -17.40 13.31 27.26
CA PRO A 31 -17.09 12.57 28.46
C PRO A 31 -16.61 11.14 28.16
N HIS A 32 -15.63 10.70 28.96
CA HIS A 32 -15.25 9.31 29.22
C HIS A 32 -14.25 8.62 28.29
N ILE A 33 -12.99 9.05 28.32
CA ILE A 33 -11.84 8.13 28.23
C ILE A 33 -10.78 8.58 29.25
N ILE A 34 -10.54 7.77 30.28
CA ILE A 34 -9.61 8.08 31.38
C ILE A 34 -8.41 7.12 31.32
N PRO A 35 -7.16 7.61 31.29
CA PRO A 35 -5.98 6.76 31.46
C PRO A 35 -5.71 6.51 32.95
N LYS A 36 -5.35 5.28 33.34
CA LYS A 36 -4.82 5.02 34.69
C LYS A 36 -3.42 4.39 34.70
N THR A 37 -2.65 4.96 35.61
CA THR A 37 -1.29 4.68 36.06
C THR A 37 -1.18 3.37 36.84
N ILE A 38 0.02 2.79 36.76
CA ILE A 38 0.44 1.50 37.35
C ILE A 38 0.60 1.64 38.87
N GLY A 39 -0.07 0.77 39.62
CA GLY A 39 0.17 0.51 41.04
C GLY A 39 0.57 -0.94 41.25
N SER A 40 1.81 -1.17 41.63
CA SER A 40 2.38 -2.47 41.96
C SER A 40 1.96 -2.94 43.35
N LYS A 41 1.68 -4.25 43.50
CA LYS A 41 1.93 -5.02 44.71
C LYS A 41 2.17 -6.49 44.35
N GLN A 42 3.39 -6.95 44.62
CA GLN A 42 3.78 -8.35 44.62
C GLN A 42 3.18 -9.06 45.84
N THR A 43 2.78 -10.32 45.66
CA THR A 43 2.82 -11.32 46.74
C THR A 43 3.29 -12.65 46.15
N ILE A 44 4.32 -13.19 46.79
CA ILE A 44 5.03 -14.43 46.48
C ILE A 44 4.30 -15.55 47.21
N GLU A 45 3.98 -16.66 46.53
CA GLU A 45 3.84 -17.96 47.19
C GLU A 45 4.40 -19.08 46.32
N LYS A 46 5.26 -19.88 46.95
CA LYS A 46 5.91 -21.10 46.45
C LYS A 46 4.98 -22.29 46.72
N SER A 47 4.92 -23.26 45.79
CA SER A 47 5.57 -24.58 45.94
C SER A 47 4.85 -25.68 45.15
N SER A 48 5.66 -26.48 44.43
CA SER A 48 5.67 -27.96 44.32
C SER A 48 4.39 -28.68 43.82
N LYS A 49 4.41 -29.67 42.91
CA LYS A 49 5.26 -30.87 42.80
C LYS A 49 5.14 -31.46 41.39
N LEU A 50 6.21 -32.13 40.96
CA LEU A 50 6.27 -33.04 39.83
C LEU A 50 5.41 -34.29 40.06
N THR A 51 4.88 -34.85 38.97
CA THR A 51 4.81 -36.31 38.74
C THR A 51 4.94 -36.63 37.24
N LYS A 52 5.88 -37.54 36.96
CA LYS A 52 6.14 -38.23 35.68
C LYS A 52 5.07 -39.30 35.43
N ILE A 53 4.70 -39.54 34.17
CA ILE A 53 4.28 -40.84 33.58
C ILE A 53 4.66 -40.74 32.09
N GLU A 54 5.77 -41.31 31.65
CA GLU A 54 6.00 -42.68 31.12
C GLU A 54 5.43 -42.96 29.72
N VAL A 55 6.35 -43.49 28.92
CA VAL A 55 6.35 -43.80 27.48
C VAL A 55 5.87 -45.23 27.28
N THR A 56 5.17 -45.50 26.18
CA THR A 56 5.20 -46.81 25.50
C THR A 56 5.21 -46.62 24.00
N ASP A 57 6.17 -47.30 23.38
CA ASP A 57 6.50 -47.40 21.96
C ASP A 57 5.61 -48.42 21.19
N GLU A 58 5.92 -48.53 19.89
CA GLU A 58 5.62 -49.58 18.88
C GLU A 58 4.53 -49.20 17.86
N ILE A 59 4.78 -48.90 16.56
CA ILE A 59 5.61 -49.44 15.44
C ILE A 59 4.70 -50.05 14.35
N ASN A 60 4.89 -49.58 13.10
CA ASN A 60 4.76 -50.22 11.76
C ASN A 60 4.27 -49.16 10.75
N GLU A 61 5.06 -48.52 9.88
CA GLU A 61 6.03 -48.93 8.84
C GLU A 61 5.40 -49.28 7.48
N LEU A 62 6.11 -48.89 6.40
CA LEU A 62 5.98 -49.12 4.94
C LEU A 62 5.30 -47.97 4.15
N MET A 63 6.04 -47.07 3.48
CA MET A 63 6.93 -47.16 2.30
C MET A 63 6.18 -46.91 0.99
N ASP A 64 6.58 -45.84 0.27
CA ASP A 64 7.05 -45.93 -1.13
C ASP A 64 7.80 -44.64 -1.51
N VAL A 65 9.03 -44.84 -1.95
CA VAL A 65 10.01 -43.87 -2.46
C VAL A 65 10.37 -44.38 -3.85
N ASP A 66 10.21 -43.56 -4.88
CA ASP A 66 10.82 -43.82 -6.20
C ASP A 66 11.50 -42.55 -6.73
N ASP A 67 12.84 -42.62 -6.66
CA ASP A 67 13.83 -42.32 -7.68
C ASP A 67 13.83 -40.99 -8.44
N ILE A 68 14.76 -40.14 -7.98
CA ILE A 68 15.48 -39.12 -8.73
C ILE A 68 16.53 -39.84 -9.60
N SER A 69 16.37 -39.80 -10.92
CA SER A 69 17.44 -40.15 -11.86
C SER A 69 17.99 -38.90 -12.54
N HIS A 70 19.32 -38.81 -12.49
CA HIS A 70 20.18 -37.85 -13.15
C HIS A 70 19.96 -37.87 -14.68
N VAL A 71 19.71 -36.70 -15.27
CA VAL A 71 19.96 -36.46 -16.70
C VAL A 71 20.75 -35.16 -16.84
N GLU A 72 22.06 -35.32 -16.92
CA GLU A 72 22.93 -34.35 -17.58
C GLU A 72 22.49 -34.24 -19.04
N SER A 73 22.02 -33.06 -19.46
CA SER A 73 21.86 -32.73 -20.87
C SER A 73 22.67 -31.48 -21.19
N THR A 74 23.87 -31.76 -21.70
CA THR A 74 24.59 -31.04 -22.74
C THR A 74 23.89 -29.80 -23.30
N LYS A 75 24.34 -28.62 -22.87
CA LYS A 75 24.11 -27.34 -23.55
C LYS A 75 24.81 -27.36 -24.91
N ASN A 76 24.09 -27.69 -25.97
CA ASN A 76 24.54 -27.39 -27.33
C ASN A 76 24.33 -25.90 -27.61
N CYS A 77 25.45 -25.19 -27.75
CA CYS A 77 25.54 -23.85 -28.32
C CYS A 77 24.92 -23.82 -29.72
N ILE A 78 23.75 -23.20 -29.84
CA ILE A 78 23.33 -22.60 -31.10
C ILE A 78 23.82 -21.16 -31.04
N ILE A 79 24.94 -20.91 -31.71
CA ILE A 79 25.44 -19.57 -32.01
C ILE A 79 24.44 -18.97 -33.00
N SER A 80 23.44 -18.26 -32.49
CA SER A 80 22.67 -17.33 -33.30
C SER A 80 23.49 -16.04 -33.43
N GLU A 81 23.69 -15.63 -34.66
CA GLU A 81 24.44 -14.45 -35.07
C GLU A 81 23.97 -13.21 -34.28
N LYS A 82 24.90 -12.57 -33.57
CA LYS A 82 24.68 -11.31 -32.86
C LYS A 82 24.30 -10.23 -33.87
N LYS A 83 23.01 -9.84 -33.90
CA LYS A 83 22.62 -8.49 -34.34
C LYS A 83 23.30 -7.48 -33.41
N ASP A 84 23.76 -6.36 -33.96
CA ASP A 84 24.46 -5.27 -33.24
C ASP A 84 23.90 -5.08 -31.83
N SER A 85 24.72 -5.39 -30.82
CA SER A 85 24.29 -5.38 -29.42
C SER A 85 23.98 -3.95 -28.99
N ASP A 86 22.76 -3.70 -28.52
CA ASP A 86 22.38 -2.46 -27.84
C ASP A 86 23.48 -2.07 -26.83
N PRO A 87 23.81 -0.77 -26.70
CA PRO A 87 24.85 -0.34 -25.79
C PRO A 87 24.49 -0.77 -24.36
N LEU A 88 25.42 -1.43 -23.67
CA LEU A 88 25.22 -1.87 -22.30
C LEU A 88 25.60 -0.76 -21.30
N PRO A 89 24.87 -0.63 -20.18
CA PRO A 89 25.24 0.27 -19.10
C PRO A 89 26.52 -0.20 -18.40
N HIS A 90 27.36 0.75 -17.98
CA HIS A 90 28.59 0.48 -17.23
C HIS A 90 28.37 0.77 -15.75
N PHE A 91 28.67 -0.20 -14.88
CA PHE A 91 28.46 -0.09 -13.43
C PHE A 91 29.80 0.01 -12.70
N TYR A 92 29.87 0.90 -11.73
CA TYR A 92 31.04 1.14 -10.90
C TYR A 92 30.62 1.11 -9.43
N SER A 93 30.98 0.02 -8.76
CA SER A 93 30.63 -0.28 -7.38
C SER A 93 31.61 0.37 -6.41
N LEU A 94 31.07 1.24 -5.57
CA LEU A 94 31.77 1.83 -4.41
C LEU A 94 31.42 1.02 -3.15
N ARG A 95 31.71 1.57 -1.96
CA ARG A 95 31.42 0.87 -0.68
C ARG A 95 29.91 0.57 -0.52
N ASN A 96 29.07 1.61 -0.61
CA ASN A 96 27.62 1.51 -0.34
C ASN A 96 26.76 2.11 -1.46
N LYS A 97 27.35 2.36 -2.63
CA LYS A 97 26.71 3.00 -3.78
C LYS A 97 27.24 2.39 -5.06
N VAL A 98 26.46 2.48 -6.13
CA VAL A 98 26.88 2.13 -7.49
C VAL A 98 26.65 3.33 -8.39
N ILE A 99 27.67 3.71 -9.15
CA ILE A 99 27.54 4.68 -10.23
C ILE A 99 27.24 3.88 -11.50
N CYS A 100 26.20 4.26 -12.23
CA CYS A 100 25.90 3.67 -13.53
C CYS A 100 25.98 4.76 -14.60
N ILE A 101 26.78 4.49 -15.63
CA ILE A 101 26.95 5.35 -16.80
C ILE A 101 26.24 4.68 -17.97
N MET A 102 25.32 5.41 -18.58
CA MET A 102 24.43 4.91 -19.61
C MET A 102 24.57 5.78 -20.87
N LYS A 103 24.83 5.13 -22.01
CA LYS A 103 24.91 5.77 -23.34
C LYS A 103 23.49 5.99 -23.90
N PRO A 104 23.32 6.76 -25.00
CA PRO A 104 22.03 6.91 -25.64
C PRO A 104 21.42 5.54 -25.98
N GLN A 105 20.10 5.41 -25.84
CA GLN A 105 19.34 4.18 -26.07
C GLN A 105 19.60 3.03 -25.07
N CYS A 106 20.54 3.17 -24.12
CA CYS A 106 20.72 2.21 -23.04
C CYS A 106 19.45 2.09 -22.17
N LYS A 107 19.13 0.85 -21.78
CA LYS A 107 18.11 0.53 -20.78
C LYS A 107 18.54 -0.68 -19.96
N PHE A 108 18.07 -0.78 -18.73
CA PHE A 108 18.13 -2.02 -17.95
C PHE A 108 16.92 -2.13 -17.04
N ALA A 109 16.56 -3.36 -16.68
CA ALA A 109 15.56 -3.67 -15.67
C ALA A 109 16.24 -4.09 -14.37
N PHE A 110 15.52 -4.00 -13.25
CA PHE A 110 16.03 -4.52 -11.99
C PHE A 110 14.93 -5.17 -11.14
N HIS A 111 15.31 -6.09 -10.27
CA HIS A 111 14.49 -6.69 -9.22
C HIS A 111 15.08 -6.36 -7.85
N GLY A 112 14.41 -5.52 -7.09
CA GLY A 112 14.92 -5.00 -5.82
C GLY A 112 14.34 -3.65 -5.45
N LYS A 113 15.09 -2.87 -4.65
CA LYS A 113 14.71 -1.54 -4.19
C LYS A 113 15.93 -0.62 -4.26
N LEU A 114 15.78 0.51 -4.95
CA LEU A 114 16.88 1.42 -5.24
C LEU A 114 16.52 2.85 -4.85
N LYS A 115 17.45 3.53 -4.19
CA LYS A 115 17.50 4.99 -4.13
C LYS A 115 18.28 5.49 -5.32
N ILE A 116 17.64 6.34 -6.13
CA ILE A 116 18.20 6.82 -7.38
C ILE A 116 18.37 8.33 -7.33
N ARG A 117 19.54 8.80 -7.76
CA ARG A 117 19.79 10.20 -8.08
C ARG A 117 20.51 10.32 -9.41
N VAL A 118 20.08 11.26 -10.24
CA VAL A 118 20.73 11.59 -11.51
C VAL A 118 21.76 12.68 -11.28
N LEU A 119 22.98 12.48 -11.77
CA LEU A 119 24.06 13.48 -11.69
C LEU A 119 24.29 14.23 -12.99
N TYR A 120 24.00 13.57 -14.12
CA TYR A 120 24.21 14.12 -15.46
C TYR A 120 23.16 13.53 -16.40
N GLY A 121 22.58 14.37 -17.26
CA GLY A 121 21.61 13.96 -18.26
C GLY A 121 20.25 13.60 -17.66
N GLY A 122 19.57 12.63 -18.26
CA GLY A 122 18.24 12.23 -17.82
C GLY A 122 17.94 10.75 -18.05
N VAL A 123 17.11 10.19 -17.17
CA VAL A 123 16.54 8.86 -17.32
C VAL A 123 15.03 8.89 -17.15
N THR A 124 14.32 7.97 -17.78
CA THR A 124 12.89 7.74 -17.54
C THR A 124 12.68 6.48 -16.72
N ILE A 125 11.78 6.57 -15.73
CA ILE A 125 11.35 5.45 -14.88
C ILE A 125 9.83 5.52 -14.75
N TYR A 126 9.12 4.46 -15.17
CA TYR A 126 7.66 4.40 -15.12
C TYR A 126 6.96 5.64 -15.74
N GLY A 127 7.53 6.20 -16.81
CA GLY A 127 7.04 7.40 -17.48
C GLY A 127 7.51 8.73 -16.86
N THR A 128 8.01 8.73 -15.64
CA THR A 128 8.57 9.94 -15.01
C THR A 128 9.92 10.27 -15.61
N THR A 129 10.13 11.52 -16.00
CA THR A 129 11.46 12.01 -16.38
C THR A 129 12.25 12.41 -15.15
N LEU A 130 13.40 11.78 -14.91
CA LEU A 130 14.32 12.10 -13.83
C LEU A 130 15.57 12.79 -14.38
N SER A 131 15.96 13.88 -13.74
CA SER A 131 17.14 14.68 -14.06
C SER A 131 17.81 15.15 -12.77
N LYS A 132 18.93 15.85 -12.90
CA LYS A 132 19.66 16.39 -11.75
C LYS A 132 18.79 17.32 -10.87
N SER A 133 17.92 18.13 -11.48
CA SER A 133 17.13 19.13 -10.77
C SER A 133 16.02 18.53 -9.90
N ASN A 134 15.40 17.42 -10.34
CA ASN A 134 14.30 16.78 -9.61
C ASN A 134 14.73 15.60 -8.73
N THR A 135 16.01 15.20 -8.79
CA THR A 135 16.56 14.13 -7.94
C THR A 135 17.59 14.60 -6.91
N ILE A 136 17.65 15.91 -6.62
CA ILE A 136 18.53 16.47 -5.56
C ILE A 136 18.38 15.67 -4.26
N LYS A 137 17.12 15.38 -3.88
CA LYS A 137 16.81 14.33 -2.92
C LYS A 137 16.65 13.01 -3.68
N PRO A 138 17.41 11.95 -3.33
CA PRO A 138 17.26 10.65 -3.96
C PRO A 138 15.82 10.13 -3.87
N ILE A 139 15.40 9.46 -4.93
CA ILE A 139 14.04 8.92 -5.09
C ILE A 139 14.06 7.41 -4.86
N ASP A 140 13.10 6.92 -4.08
CA ASP A 140 12.93 5.49 -3.81
C ASP A 140 12.14 4.84 -4.96
N VAL A 141 12.69 3.78 -5.55
CA VAL A 141 12.08 2.99 -6.62
C VAL A 141 12.01 1.53 -6.20
N TYR A 142 10.84 0.92 -6.36
CA TYR A 142 10.56 -0.44 -5.88
C TYR A 142 10.18 -1.35 -7.05
N SER A 143 10.93 -2.44 -7.19
CA SER A 143 10.70 -3.49 -8.18
C SER A 143 10.66 -4.86 -7.48
N PRO A 144 9.64 -5.16 -6.67
CA PRO A 144 9.57 -6.40 -5.91
C PRO A 144 9.15 -7.60 -6.77
N SER A 145 9.32 -8.80 -6.20
CA SER A 145 8.77 -10.06 -6.75
C SER A 145 7.25 -9.97 -6.94
N GLY A 146 6.72 -10.61 -7.98
CA GLY A 146 5.28 -10.66 -8.27
C GLY A 146 4.70 -9.42 -8.98
N SER A 147 5.56 -8.45 -9.32
CA SER A 147 5.31 -7.39 -10.30
C SER A 147 6.33 -7.47 -11.44
N ASN A 148 5.98 -6.91 -12.59
CA ASN A 148 6.95 -6.75 -13.69
C ASN A 148 8.11 -5.86 -13.24
N PHE A 149 9.30 -6.12 -13.77
CA PHE A 149 10.48 -5.36 -13.39
C PHE A 149 10.45 -3.93 -13.91
N VAL A 150 10.86 -3.01 -13.04
CA VAL A 150 11.02 -1.59 -13.37
C VAL A 150 12.16 -1.43 -14.36
N ASN A 151 11.91 -0.74 -15.47
CA ASN A 151 12.92 -0.33 -16.43
C ASN A 151 13.44 1.08 -16.12
N ILE A 152 14.76 1.26 -16.28
CA ILE A 152 15.45 2.54 -16.30
C ILE A 152 16.01 2.71 -17.70
N GLN A 153 15.61 3.78 -18.38
CA GLN A 153 16.01 4.05 -19.77
C GLN A 153 16.57 5.47 -19.89
N VAL A 154 17.63 5.64 -20.68
CA VAL A 154 18.19 6.97 -20.97
C VAL A 154 17.24 7.78 -21.86
N ILE A 155 17.12 9.06 -21.54
CA ILE A 155 16.41 10.03 -22.38
C ILE A 155 17.37 11.14 -22.81
N ASN A 156 17.17 11.66 -24.02
CA ASN A 156 17.92 12.81 -24.48
C ASN A 156 17.25 14.11 -23.99
N LEU A 157 17.91 14.84 -23.10
CA LEU A 157 17.49 16.16 -22.65
C LEU A 157 18.28 17.22 -23.42
N GLU A 158 17.69 17.72 -24.50
CA GLU A 158 18.31 18.66 -25.45
C GLU A 158 18.81 19.97 -24.79
N ASN A 159 18.26 20.34 -23.62
CA ASN A 159 18.59 21.58 -22.90
C ASN A 159 19.27 21.35 -21.52
N SER A 160 19.93 20.21 -21.31
CA SER A 160 20.64 19.98 -20.03
C SER A 160 21.89 20.85 -19.92
N SER A 161 21.91 21.78 -18.95
CA SER A 161 23.09 22.57 -18.59
C SER A 161 24.06 21.80 -17.68
N ASP A 162 24.04 20.47 -17.76
CA ASP A 162 24.76 19.61 -16.83
C ASP A 162 26.26 19.62 -17.17
N ASN A 163 27.09 19.89 -16.16
CA ASN A 163 28.53 19.91 -16.30
C ASN A 163 29.13 18.62 -15.73
N SER A 164 30.07 18.00 -16.44
CA SER A 164 30.82 16.84 -15.93
C SER A 164 31.56 17.16 -14.62
N LEU A 165 31.87 18.44 -14.37
CA LEU A 165 32.45 18.92 -13.12
C LEU A 165 31.54 18.65 -11.91
N ASP A 166 30.22 18.65 -12.09
CA ASP A 166 29.26 18.38 -11.02
C ASP A 166 29.30 16.93 -10.58
N VAL A 167 29.46 16.01 -11.55
CA VAL A 167 29.68 14.59 -11.28
C VAL A 167 30.94 14.43 -10.42
N TRP A 168 32.04 15.08 -10.80
CA TRP A 168 33.29 15.03 -10.03
C TRP A 168 33.18 15.63 -8.64
N ASN A 169 32.41 16.72 -8.46
CA ASN A 169 32.21 17.32 -7.14
C ASN A 169 31.50 16.35 -6.19
N GLU A 170 30.56 15.56 -6.71
CA GLU A 170 29.91 14.52 -5.93
C GLU A 170 30.87 13.38 -5.60
N LEU A 171 31.64 12.90 -6.59
CA LEU A 171 32.60 11.80 -6.41
C LEU A 171 33.73 12.15 -5.44
N LYS A 172 34.13 13.42 -5.35
CA LYS A 172 35.08 13.91 -4.34
C LYS A 172 34.58 13.66 -2.92
N THR A 173 33.28 13.76 -2.67
CA THR A 173 32.71 13.49 -1.33
C THR A 173 32.88 12.03 -0.93
N ASP A 174 33.00 11.12 -1.90
CA ASP A 174 33.22 9.69 -1.70
C ASP A 174 34.73 9.32 -1.77
N ASN A 175 35.63 10.30 -1.68
CA ASN A 175 37.10 10.17 -1.78
C ASN A 175 37.60 9.58 -3.12
N ILE A 176 36.86 9.77 -4.20
CA ILE A 176 37.28 9.37 -5.55
C ILE A 176 37.96 10.57 -6.19
N ASP A 177 39.28 10.49 -6.31
CA ASP A 177 40.06 11.55 -6.94
C ASP A 177 40.01 11.42 -8.46
N ARG A 178 39.73 12.54 -9.12
CA ARG A 178 39.83 12.71 -10.58
C ARG A 178 41.25 12.41 -11.09
N ASN A 179 42.27 12.50 -10.25
CA ASN A 179 43.66 12.29 -10.66
C ASN A 179 44.05 10.82 -10.82
N VAL A 180 43.20 9.88 -10.40
CA VAL A 180 43.46 8.44 -10.57
C VAL A 180 42.94 7.99 -11.93
N THR A 181 43.84 7.59 -12.84
CA THR A 181 43.48 7.03 -14.14
C THR A 181 42.83 5.65 -13.97
N ASN A 182 41.52 5.60 -14.21
CA ASN A 182 40.73 4.38 -14.21
C ASN A 182 39.62 4.44 -15.28
N ALA A 183 38.91 3.33 -15.49
CA ALA A 183 37.83 3.24 -16.48
C ALA A 183 36.71 4.27 -16.24
N LEU A 184 36.33 4.50 -14.98
CA LEU A 184 35.33 5.52 -14.60
C LEU A 184 35.76 6.93 -15.02
N GLN A 185 37.02 7.29 -14.82
CA GLN A 185 37.55 8.60 -15.20
C GLN A 185 37.50 8.80 -16.72
N SER A 186 37.83 7.75 -17.48
CA SER A 186 37.71 7.77 -18.95
C SER A 186 36.26 7.99 -19.39
N ASP A 187 35.32 7.23 -18.82
CA ASP A 187 33.90 7.35 -19.16
C ASP A 187 33.32 8.72 -18.81
N ILE A 188 33.67 9.28 -17.65
CA ILE A 188 33.20 10.62 -17.23
C ILE A 188 33.79 11.73 -18.11
N ASN A 189 35.06 11.62 -18.49
CA ASN A 189 35.70 12.60 -19.37
C ASN A 189 35.12 12.56 -20.81
N ASN A 190 34.56 11.41 -21.21
CA ASN A 190 33.95 11.19 -22.52
C ASN A 190 32.42 11.41 -22.54
N LEU A 191 31.84 11.98 -21.49
CA LEU A 191 30.40 12.25 -21.44
C LEU A 191 29.97 13.19 -22.58
N GLN A 192 28.87 12.82 -23.24
CA GLN A 192 28.26 13.58 -24.33
C GLN A 192 26.78 13.83 -24.06
N ALA A 193 26.19 14.76 -24.81
CA ALA A 193 24.76 14.99 -24.79
C ALA A 193 24.00 13.68 -25.08
N GLY A 194 22.92 13.44 -24.34
CA GLY A 194 22.12 12.22 -24.44
C GLY A 194 22.65 11.02 -23.64
N TRP A 195 23.79 11.15 -22.94
CA TRP A 195 24.21 10.17 -21.92
C TRP A 195 23.54 10.47 -20.57
N ALA A 196 23.55 9.49 -19.67
CA ALA A 196 23.12 9.68 -18.29
C ALA A 196 24.12 9.08 -17.29
N VAL A 197 24.30 9.77 -16.16
CA VAL A 197 25.04 9.25 -15.00
C VAL A 197 24.10 9.21 -13.81
N ILE A 198 23.89 8.02 -13.26
CA ILE A 198 23.02 7.80 -12.11
C ILE A 198 23.79 7.20 -10.93
N ILE A 199 23.49 7.66 -9.73
CA ILE A 199 23.89 7.03 -8.47
C ILE A 199 22.74 6.20 -7.95
N MET A 200 23.04 4.94 -7.62
CA MET A 200 22.12 4.00 -7.02
C MET A 200 22.62 3.55 -5.65
N GLN A 201 21.70 3.41 -4.70
CA GLN A 201 21.98 2.89 -3.37
C GLN A 201 20.87 1.96 -2.93
N THR A 202 21.20 0.96 -2.12
CA THR A 202 20.19 0.19 -1.39
C THR A 202 19.62 1.02 -0.23
N PHE A 203 18.44 0.64 0.28
CA PHE A 203 17.85 1.27 1.47
C PHE A 203 16.90 0.34 2.22
N GLU A 204 16.79 0.60 3.52
CA GLU A 204 15.73 0.04 4.36
C GLU A 204 14.86 1.16 4.93
N ASN A 205 13.55 0.89 5.05
CA ASN A 205 12.62 1.75 5.74
C ASN A 205 11.61 0.90 6.55
N CYS A 206 10.74 1.58 7.31
CA CYS A 206 9.76 0.91 8.17
C CYS A 206 8.90 -0.10 7.39
N LEU A 207 8.52 0.24 6.15
CA LEU A 207 7.71 -0.61 5.29
C LEU A 207 8.49 -1.88 4.88
N THR A 208 9.68 -1.73 4.30
CA THR A 208 10.45 -2.86 3.77
C THR A 208 10.87 -3.82 4.86
N THR A 209 11.37 -3.30 5.99
CA THR A 209 11.74 -4.11 7.16
C THR A 209 10.53 -4.83 7.76
N PHE A 210 9.37 -4.16 7.85
CA PHE A 210 8.15 -4.78 8.38
C PHE A 210 7.62 -5.89 7.47
N LEU A 211 7.62 -5.67 6.16
CA LEU A 211 7.23 -6.69 5.19
C LEU A 211 8.19 -7.87 5.23
N GLU A 212 9.50 -7.64 5.32
CA GLU A 212 10.48 -8.72 5.41
C GLU A 212 10.26 -9.63 6.64
N MET A 213 9.80 -9.05 7.76
CA MET A 213 9.54 -9.80 9.00
C MET A 213 8.18 -10.50 9.02
N ASN A 214 7.16 -9.95 8.38
CA ASN A 214 5.76 -10.38 8.55
C ASN A 214 5.08 -10.83 7.24
N CYS A 215 5.76 -10.76 6.10
CA CYS A 215 5.27 -11.28 4.83
C CYS A 215 5.85 -12.67 4.59
N ASN A 216 5.00 -13.64 4.24
CA ASN A 216 5.45 -14.99 3.91
C ASN A 216 6.21 -15.07 2.58
N TYR A 217 6.18 -14.01 1.78
CA TYR A 217 6.77 -13.95 0.45
C TYR A 217 8.03 -13.09 0.46
N LYS A 218 9.12 -13.61 -0.11
CA LYS A 218 10.37 -12.85 -0.32
C LYS A 218 10.16 -11.84 -1.45
N LEU A 219 9.84 -10.60 -1.08
CA LEU A 219 9.56 -9.52 -2.03
C LEU A 219 10.83 -8.90 -2.63
N PHE A 220 11.90 -8.81 -1.86
CA PHE A 220 13.17 -8.21 -2.27
C PHE A 220 14.30 -9.24 -2.12
N PRO A 221 15.30 -9.25 -3.01
CA PRO A 221 16.39 -10.20 -2.94
C PRO A 221 17.34 -9.88 -1.78
N LYS A 222 18.02 -10.93 -1.30
CA LYS A 222 19.17 -10.85 -0.42
C LYS A 222 20.29 -11.64 -1.07
N ILE A 223 21.40 -10.97 -1.35
CA ILE A 223 22.50 -11.51 -2.14
C ILE A 223 23.73 -11.52 -1.24
N ASP A 224 24.23 -12.71 -0.94
CA ASP A 224 25.43 -12.87 -0.12
C ASP A 224 26.67 -12.51 -0.94
N ASP A 225 27.65 -11.86 -0.29
CA ASP A 225 28.94 -11.54 -0.90
C ASP A 225 29.89 -12.74 -0.77
N VAL A 226 29.86 -13.64 -1.76
CA VAL A 226 30.64 -14.89 -1.74
C VAL A 226 31.91 -14.78 -2.58
N SER A 227 32.13 -13.67 -3.28
CA SER A 227 33.14 -13.60 -4.34
C SER A 227 33.78 -12.23 -4.50
N ASN A 228 35.08 -12.23 -4.82
CA ASN A 228 35.85 -11.02 -5.08
C ASN A 228 35.62 -10.48 -6.51
N TYR A 229 34.40 -10.06 -6.81
CA TYR A 229 34.09 -9.39 -8.09
C TYR A 229 34.85 -8.05 -8.20
N SER A 230 35.23 -7.69 -9.44
CA SER A 230 35.80 -6.37 -9.72
C SER A 230 34.79 -5.26 -9.37
N TRP A 231 35.29 -4.09 -8.99
CA TRP A 231 34.47 -2.89 -8.77
C TRP A 231 33.65 -2.49 -10.01
N SER A 232 34.08 -2.83 -11.22
CA SER A 232 33.37 -2.58 -12.48
C SER A 232 32.40 -3.69 -12.91
N ASP A 233 32.30 -4.77 -12.14
CA ASP A 233 31.46 -5.93 -12.47
C ASP A 233 30.00 -5.69 -12.06
N ILE A 234 29.06 -6.05 -12.94
CA ILE A 234 27.62 -5.99 -12.66
C ILE A 234 27.25 -6.85 -11.46
N LYS A 235 27.89 -8.01 -11.27
CA LYS A 235 27.62 -8.89 -10.13
C LYS A 235 28.00 -8.25 -8.79
N ARG A 236 29.04 -7.43 -8.78
CA ARG A 236 29.36 -6.62 -7.59
C ARG A 236 28.31 -5.56 -7.34
N ALA A 237 27.80 -4.92 -8.40
CA ALA A 237 26.73 -3.94 -8.27
C ALA A 237 25.46 -4.59 -7.68
N GLU A 238 25.11 -5.80 -8.12
CA GLU A 238 23.99 -6.58 -7.58
C GLU A 238 24.14 -6.84 -6.07
N VAL A 239 25.33 -7.27 -5.63
CA VAL A 239 25.67 -7.49 -4.21
C VAL A 239 25.58 -6.19 -3.41
N VAL A 240 26.20 -5.10 -3.87
CA VAL A 240 26.21 -3.80 -3.15
C VAL A 240 24.80 -3.22 -3.04
N LEU A 241 23.97 -3.39 -4.07
CA LEU A 241 22.60 -2.86 -4.10
C LEU A 241 21.56 -3.82 -3.51
N GLN A 242 21.92 -5.08 -3.25
CA GLN A 242 20.98 -6.16 -2.90
C GLN A 242 19.82 -6.20 -3.90
N THR A 243 20.15 -6.30 -5.19
CA THR A 243 19.21 -6.15 -6.32
C THR A 243 19.73 -6.97 -7.50
N TYR A 244 18.87 -7.67 -8.25
CA TYR A 244 19.27 -8.27 -9.53
C TYR A 244 19.12 -7.25 -10.67
N ILE A 245 20.08 -7.23 -11.60
CA ILE A 245 20.13 -6.29 -12.72
C ILE A 245 20.07 -7.07 -14.03
N TYR A 246 19.18 -6.64 -14.93
CA TYR A 246 18.95 -7.27 -16.22
C TYR A 246 19.21 -6.26 -17.33
N CYS A 247 20.37 -6.35 -17.97
CA CYS A 247 20.78 -5.47 -19.08
C CYS A 247 20.35 -6.00 -20.45
N ASP A 248 20.28 -7.33 -20.61
CA ASP A 248 19.78 -7.94 -21.83
C ASP A 248 18.26 -7.84 -21.89
N SER A 249 17.75 -7.68 -23.12
CA SER A 249 16.33 -7.62 -23.45
C SER A 249 15.64 -8.96 -23.18
N LEU A 250 15.49 -9.32 -21.91
CA LEU A 250 14.40 -10.16 -21.45
C LEU A 250 13.11 -9.34 -21.57
N GLU A 251 12.72 -9.00 -22.81
CA GLU A 251 11.49 -8.25 -23.13
C GLU A 251 10.26 -8.85 -22.43
N LYS A 252 10.35 -10.13 -22.06
CA LYS A 252 9.29 -10.94 -21.45
C LYS A 252 9.04 -10.67 -19.96
N GLN A 253 9.95 -10.03 -19.22
CA GLN A 253 9.74 -9.68 -17.78
C GLN A 253 9.76 -8.18 -17.49
N THR A 254 10.00 -7.37 -18.52
CA THR A 254 10.14 -5.92 -18.40
C THR A 254 8.86 -5.18 -18.77
N MET A 255 8.62 -4.06 -18.10
CA MET A 255 7.49 -3.18 -18.40
C MET A 255 7.68 -2.49 -19.76
N ASN A 256 6.86 -2.82 -20.75
CA ASN A 256 6.74 -2.07 -21.99
C ASN A 256 5.51 -1.16 -21.92
N PHE A 257 5.65 0.07 -22.41
CA PHE A 257 4.59 1.07 -22.43
C PHE A 257 4.35 1.65 -23.83
N THR A 258 4.97 1.16 -24.91
CA THR A 258 4.93 1.82 -26.24
C THR A 258 3.53 2.28 -26.68
N GLY A 259 2.54 1.38 -26.72
CA GLY A 259 1.17 1.74 -27.12
C GLY A 259 0.46 2.69 -26.15
N ILE A 260 0.70 2.52 -24.84
CA ILE A 260 0.19 3.44 -23.82
C ILE A 260 0.86 4.81 -23.93
N ALA A 261 2.16 4.87 -24.23
CA ALA A 261 2.95 6.08 -24.30
C ALA A 261 2.52 6.97 -25.46
N GLU A 262 2.27 6.39 -26.64
CA GLU A 262 1.71 7.09 -27.80
C GLU A 262 0.34 7.71 -27.48
N THR A 263 -0.57 6.90 -26.91
CA THR A 263 -1.90 7.35 -26.50
C THR A 263 -1.82 8.45 -25.45
N THR A 264 -0.93 8.30 -24.47
CA THR A 264 -0.70 9.29 -23.41
C THR A 264 -0.20 10.61 -23.99
N ASN A 265 0.81 10.56 -24.86
CA ASN A 265 1.33 11.75 -25.52
C ASN A 265 0.25 12.43 -26.39
N LYS A 266 -0.57 11.66 -27.11
CA LYS A 266 -1.71 12.20 -27.86
C LYS A 266 -2.68 12.96 -26.95
N ILE A 267 -3.10 12.38 -25.83
CA ILE A 267 -4.00 13.03 -24.87
C ILE A 267 -3.37 14.29 -24.26
N LEU A 268 -2.09 14.22 -23.87
CA LEU A 268 -1.38 15.33 -23.23
C LEU A 268 -0.99 16.46 -24.20
N ASN A 269 -0.91 16.19 -25.50
CA ASN A 269 -0.53 17.18 -26.52
C ASN A 269 -1.74 17.86 -27.17
N LYS A 270 -2.96 17.34 -27.01
CA LYS A 270 -4.17 18.13 -27.28
C LYS A 270 -4.09 19.41 -26.46
N ASP A 271 -4.28 20.57 -27.08
CA ASP A 271 -4.08 21.92 -26.52
C ASP A 271 -4.55 22.03 -25.06
N THR A 272 -3.63 21.76 -24.13
CA THR A 272 -3.83 21.85 -22.69
C THR A 272 -3.79 23.30 -22.21
N THR A 273 -3.57 24.24 -23.14
CA THR A 273 -3.67 25.68 -22.94
C THR A 273 -5.12 26.15 -22.74
N ASN A 274 -6.12 25.37 -23.15
CA ASN A 274 -7.55 25.70 -23.00
C ASN A 274 -8.37 24.69 -22.17
N ASN A 275 -7.84 23.50 -21.83
CA ASN A 275 -8.64 22.42 -21.26
C ASN A 275 -8.34 22.16 -19.76
N ASN A 276 -8.92 22.99 -18.90
CA ASN A 276 -8.84 22.91 -17.44
C ASN A 276 -9.67 21.76 -16.80
N ASN A 277 -10.14 20.79 -17.59
CA ASN A 277 -11.04 19.72 -17.13
C ASN A 277 -10.69 18.35 -17.72
N LEU A 278 -9.40 18.00 -17.80
CA LEU A 278 -8.97 16.68 -18.26
C LEU A 278 -9.52 15.58 -17.33
N ARG A 279 -10.33 14.66 -17.87
CA ARG A 279 -10.93 13.54 -17.13
C ARG A 279 -10.76 12.25 -17.92
N VAL A 280 -9.88 11.37 -17.46
CA VAL A 280 -9.50 10.16 -18.21
C VAL A 280 -9.91 8.90 -17.44
N ILE A 281 -10.70 8.04 -18.07
CA ILE A 281 -11.10 6.75 -17.51
C ILE A 281 -10.23 5.63 -18.08
N MET A 282 -9.68 4.79 -17.20
CA MET A 282 -8.99 3.55 -17.55
C MET A 282 -9.98 2.38 -17.46
N ALA A 283 -10.34 1.75 -18.58
CA ALA A 283 -11.34 0.68 -18.66
C ALA A 283 -10.77 -0.61 -19.25
N GLY A 284 -11.26 -1.77 -18.82
CA GLY A 284 -10.83 -3.08 -19.33
C GLY A 284 -10.90 -4.21 -18.29
N GLY A 285 -10.65 -5.45 -18.72
CA GLY A 285 -10.78 -6.66 -17.91
C GLY A 285 -9.83 -6.79 -16.73
N LYS A 286 -9.97 -7.89 -15.99
CA LYS A 286 -9.00 -8.26 -14.95
C LYS A 286 -7.63 -8.54 -15.58
N SER A 287 -6.57 -8.05 -14.93
CA SER A 287 -5.17 -8.30 -15.32
C SER A 287 -4.72 -7.75 -16.69
N VAL A 288 -5.49 -6.87 -17.33
CA VAL A 288 -5.09 -6.22 -18.60
C VAL A 288 -4.09 -5.07 -18.42
N GLY A 289 -3.75 -4.70 -17.18
CA GLY A 289 -2.77 -3.64 -16.90
C GLY A 289 -3.34 -2.27 -16.51
N LYS A 290 -4.64 -2.14 -16.17
CA LYS A 290 -5.26 -0.84 -15.80
C LYS A 290 -4.52 -0.03 -14.73
N SER A 291 -4.21 -0.64 -13.57
CA SER A 291 -3.50 0.06 -12.49
C SER A 291 -2.07 0.43 -12.88
N THR A 292 -1.43 -0.39 -13.71
CA THR A 292 -0.12 -0.11 -14.31
C THR A 292 -0.17 1.10 -15.25
N THR A 293 -1.17 1.14 -16.15
CA THR A 293 -1.41 2.27 -17.04
C THR A 293 -1.75 3.53 -16.24
N THR A 294 -2.54 3.40 -15.16
CA THR A 294 -2.85 4.51 -14.25
C THR A 294 -1.58 5.10 -13.65
N ARG A 295 -0.67 4.26 -13.11
CA ARG A 295 0.62 4.73 -12.57
C ARG A 295 1.44 5.47 -13.62
N TYR A 296 1.59 4.87 -14.81
CA TYR A 296 2.33 5.49 -15.91
C TYR A 296 1.73 6.84 -16.31
N PHE A 297 0.41 6.90 -16.49
CA PHE A 297 -0.28 8.11 -16.93
C PHE A 297 -0.21 9.23 -15.89
N VAL A 298 -0.39 8.90 -14.61
CA VAL A 298 -0.21 9.84 -13.49
C VAL A 298 1.21 10.40 -13.49
N ASN A 299 2.22 9.56 -13.67
CA ASN A 299 3.61 9.99 -13.73
C ASN A 299 3.89 10.95 -14.90
N ARG A 300 3.32 10.68 -16.09
CA ARG A 300 3.45 11.58 -17.26
C ARG A 300 2.75 12.91 -17.05
N ILE A 301 1.62 12.93 -16.34
CA ILE A 301 0.87 14.16 -16.05
C ILE A 301 1.58 15.02 -15.01
N LEU A 302 2.23 14.42 -14.02
CA LEU A 302 2.95 15.16 -12.98
C LEU A 302 4.13 15.98 -13.54
N ASP A 303 4.58 15.71 -14.77
CA ASP A 303 5.55 16.56 -15.48
C ASP A 303 4.93 17.92 -15.92
N LYS A 304 3.59 17.99 -16.04
CA LYS A 304 2.85 19.19 -16.50
C LYS A 304 1.99 19.83 -15.40
N PHE A 305 1.59 19.07 -14.39
CA PHE A 305 0.69 19.51 -13.31
C PHE A 305 1.28 19.16 -11.95
N ASP A 306 1.22 20.10 -11.00
CA ASP A 306 1.73 19.87 -9.63
C ASP A 306 0.98 18.76 -8.87
N ASN A 307 -0.30 18.58 -9.20
CA ASN A 307 -1.16 17.64 -8.52
C ASN A 307 -2.16 16.98 -9.49
N VAL A 308 -2.45 15.70 -9.26
CA VAL A 308 -3.40 14.91 -10.06
C VAL A 308 -4.43 14.28 -9.13
N ILE A 309 -5.70 14.33 -9.49
CA ILE A 309 -6.75 13.61 -8.76
C ILE A 309 -6.84 12.19 -9.32
N VAL A 310 -6.79 11.18 -8.45
CA VAL A 310 -7.10 9.81 -8.84
C VAL A 310 -8.34 9.32 -8.11
N LEU A 311 -9.37 8.99 -8.87
CA LEU A 311 -10.56 8.29 -8.41
C LEU A 311 -10.33 6.79 -8.60
N ASP A 312 -10.01 6.09 -7.52
CA ASP A 312 -9.80 4.65 -7.54
C ASP A 312 -11.09 3.93 -7.18
N LEU A 313 -11.69 3.31 -8.18
CA LEU A 313 -12.97 2.62 -8.09
C LEU A 313 -12.79 1.09 -8.08
N ASP A 314 -11.58 0.54 -7.91
CA ASP A 314 -11.38 -0.91 -7.77
C ASP A 314 -11.20 -1.31 -6.29
N PRO A 315 -12.23 -1.83 -5.61
CA PRO A 315 -12.08 -2.31 -4.23
C PRO A 315 -11.35 -3.65 -4.14
N GLY A 316 -11.17 -4.38 -5.24
CA GLY A 316 -10.50 -5.67 -5.25
C GLY A 316 -8.98 -5.56 -5.25
N GLN A 317 -8.44 -4.58 -5.97
CA GLN A 317 -7.01 -4.25 -6.03
C GLN A 317 -6.82 -2.73 -6.02
N SER A 318 -7.17 -2.12 -4.90
CA SER A 318 -7.03 -0.68 -4.68
C SER A 318 -5.55 -0.25 -4.78
N GLU A 319 -5.32 0.93 -5.35
CA GLU A 319 -4.01 1.47 -5.67
C GLU A 319 -3.40 2.27 -4.52
N PHE A 320 -4.22 3.08 -3.82
CA PHE A 320 -3.74 4.01 -2.78
C PHE A 320 -4.19 3.67 -1.37
N THR A 321 -5.14 2.75 -1.23
CA THR A 321 -5.76 2.37 0.04
C THR A 321 -5.74 0.86 0.20
N PRO A 322 -5.92 0.33 1.43
CA PRO A 322 -6.14 -1.10 1.61
C PRO A 322 -7.41 -1.58 0.86
N PRO A 323 -7.49 -2.88 0.54
CA PRO A 323 -8.58 -3.42 -0.26
C PRO A 323 -9.96 -3.29 0.42
N GLY A 324 -11.00 -3.26 -0.40
CA GLY A 324 -12.40 -3.09 0.02
C GLY A 324 -12.88 -1.65 0.00
N CYS A 325 -12.06 -0.72 -0.47
CA CYS A 325 -12.38 0.70 -0.56
C CYS A 325 -12.49 1.19 -2.00
N ILE A 326 -13.35 2.19 -2.21
CA ILE A 326 -13.21 3.14 -3.31
C ILE A 326 -12.77 4.48 -2.72
N SER A 327 -11.95 5.24 -3.45
CA SER A 327 -11.30 6.41 -2.88
C SER A 327 -11.01 7.52 -3.89
N LEU A 328 -10.98 8.75 -3.39
CA LEU A 328 -10.52 9.95 -4.08
C LEU A 328 -9.18 10.38 -3.47
N ASN A 329 -8.16 10.45 -4.30
CA ASN A 329 -6.78 10.72 -3.89
C ASN A 329 -6.22 11.95 -4.61
N ILE A 330 -5.36 12.71 -3.94
CA ILE A 330 -4.59 13.80 -4.55
C ILE A 330 -3.12 13.36 -4.60
N ILE A 331 -2.61 13.13 -5.80
CA ILE A 331 -1.26 12.65 -6.04
C ILE A 331 -0.36 13.83 -6.36
N LYS A 332 0.80 13.88 -5.67
CA LYS A 332 1.77 14.98 -5.79
C LYS A 332 3.17 14.51 -6.16
N ARG A 333 3.36 13.19 -6.26
CA ARG A 333 4.66 12.56 -6.46
C ARG A 333 4.51 11.36 -7.38
N PRO A 334 5.55 11.05 -8.16
CA PRO A 334 5.57 9.86 -9.00
C PRO A 334 5.33 8.56 -8.24
N LEU A 335 4.61 7.65 -8.89
CA LEU A 335 4.28 6.30 -8.43
C LEU A 335 5.30 5.31 -9.04
N LEU A 336 6.33 5.00 -8.27
CA LEU A 336 7.52 4.24 -8.71
C LEU A 336 7.62 2.85 -8.04
N GLY A 337 6.49 2.15 -7.98
CA GLY A 337 6.37 0.81 -7.42
C GLY A 337 4.94 0.28 -7.46
N PRO A 338 4.67 -0.94 -6.96
CA PRO A 338 3.31 -1.46 -6.79
C PRO A 338 2.55 -0.76 -5.66
N ASN A 339 1.21 -0.91 -5.64
CA ASN A 339 0.28 -0.22 -4.73
C ASN A 339 0.75 -0.14 -3.26
N PHE A 340 1.28 -1.24 -2.71
CA PHE A 340 1.71 -1.30 -1.32
C PHE A 340 2.87 -0.35 -0.96
N THR A 341 3.58 0.21 -1.96
CA THR A 341 4.72 1.14 -1.73
C THR A 341 4.30 2.60 -1.62
N HIS A 342 3.04 2.92 -1.93
CA HIS A 342 2.55 4.29 -2.01
C HIS A 342 1.12 4.43 -1.49
N LEU A 343 0.74 3.56 -0.54
CA LEU A 343 -0.48 3.75 0.23
C LEU A 343 -0.42 5.10 0.96
N GLN A 344 -1.52 5.82 0.96
CA GLN A 344 -1.60 7.15 1.57
C GLN A 344 -2.97 7.42 2.15
N LYS A 345 -3.08 8.50 2.92
CA LYS A 345 -4.38 8.99 3.38
C LYS A 345 -5.14 9.60 2.18
N PRO A 346 -6.29 9.03 1.80
CA PRO A 346 -7.09 9.58 0.71
C PRO A 346 -7.77 10.88 1.15
N TYR A 347 -8.16 11.71 0.18
CA TYR A 347 -8.99 12.90 0.44
C TYR A 347 -10.37 12.48 0.93
N HIS A 348 -10.92 11.42 0.33
CA HIS A 348 -12.11 10.74 0.82
C HIS A 348 -12.05 9.26 0.44
N GLN A 349 -12.51 8.37 1.30
CA GLN A 349 -12.64 6.94 0.98
C GLN A 349 -13.90 6.37 1.60
N ILE A 350 -14.45 5.37 0.93
CA ILE A 350 -15.67 4.69 1.31
C ILE A 350 -15.36 3.21 1.35
N TYR A 351 -15.60 2.59 2.51
CA TYR A 351 -15.48 1.15 2.65
C TYR A 351 -16.75 0.49 2.14
N ILE A 352 -16.60 -0.36 1.13
CA ILE A 352 -17.72 -1.05 0.47
C ILE A 352 -18.13 -2.32 1.23
N GLY A 353 -17.31 -2.77 2.18
CA GLY A 353 -17.58 -3.96 3.01
C GLY A 353 -17.07 -5.27 2.42
N SER A 354 -16.71 -5.30 1.13
CA SER A 354 -16.21 -6.49 0.43
C SER A 354 -15.34 -6.10 -0.76
N THR A 355 -14.47 -7.03 -1.19
CA THR A 355 -13.77 -6.96 -2.48
C THR A 355 -14.65 -7.42 -3.65
N ASP A 356 -15.78 -8.06 -3.36
CA ASP A 356 -16.78 -8.48 -4.33
C ASP A 356 -17.88 -7.41 -4.44
N VAL A 357 -17.79 -6.60 -5.49
CA VAL A 357 -18.70 -5.47 -5.76
C VAL A 357 -20.14 -5.93 -5.92
N VAL A 358 -20.39 -7.15 -6.44
CA VAL A 358 -21.75 -7.63 -6.70
C VAL A 358 -22.54 -7.79 -5.40
N ARG A 359 -21.88 -8.17 -4.30
CA ARG A 359 -22.52 -8.32 -2.99
C ARG A 359 -22.89 -6.99 -2.33
N SER A 360 -22.23 -5.91 -2.73
CA SER A 360 -22.31 -4.60 -2.06
C SER A 360 -22.51 -3.48 -3.08
N LEU A 361 -23.31 -3.77 -4.10
CA LEU A 361 -23.41 -2.94 -5.28
C LEU A 361 -24.10 -1.59 -5.01
N SER A 362 -25.11 -1.58 -4.13
CA SER A 362 -25.75 -0.33 -3.67
C SER A 362 -24.75 0.60 -2.96
N MET A 363 -23.94 0.07 -2.06
CA MET A 363 -22.89 0.82 -1.37
C MET A 363 -21.84 1.35 -2.35
N TYR A 364 -21.47 0.55 -3.35
CA TYR A 364 -20.53 0.94 -4.39
C TYR A 364 -21.05 2.13 -5.22
N ILE A 365 -22.29 2.05 -5.72
CA ILE A 365 -22.88 3.12 -6.55
C ILE A 365 -23.16 4.38 -5.73
N ASN A 366 -23.71 4.26 -4.52
CA ASN A 366 -23.92 5.40 -3.63
C ASN A 366 -22.59 6.05 -3.25
N GLY A 367 -21.56 5.24 -3.01
CA GLY A 367 -20.21 5.72 -2.75
C GLY A 367 -19.60 6.44 -3.96
N LEU A 368 -19.76 5.90 -5.17
CA LEU A 368 -19.37 6.56 -6.42
C LEU A 368 -20.02 7.93 -6.54
N LYS A 369 -21.35 8.02 -6.38
CA LYS A 369 -22.10 9.29 -6.42
C LYS A 369 -21.59 10.28 -5.37
N LYS A 370 -21.34 9.84 -4.14
CA LYS A 370 -20.77 10.69 -3.07
C LYS A 370 -19.38 11.21 -3.43
N LEU A 371 -18.49 10.35 -3.93
CA LEU A 371 -17.13 10.77 -4.34
C LEU A 371 -17.16 11.76 -5.50
N ILE A 372 -18.06 11.57 -6.47
CA ILE A 372 -18.23 12.49 -7.61
C ILE A 372 -18.82 13.83 -7.15
N LYS A 373 -19.80 13.82 -6.24
CA LYS A 373 -20.33 15.05 -5.62
C LYS A 373 -19.21 15.82 -4.92
N ILE A 374 -18.37 15.15 -4.14
CA ILE A 374 -17.22 15.75 -3.45
C ILE A 374 -16.21 16.32 -4.46
N LEU A 375 -15.87 15.56 -5.49
CA LEU A 375 -14.99 15.99 -6.58
C LEU A 375 -15.49 17.29 -7.21
N ASN A 376 -16.75 17.29 -7.64
CA ASN A 376 -17.35 18.41 -8.37
C ASN A 376 -17.54 19.65 -7.50
N THR A 377 -17.88 19.47 -6.23
CA THR A 377 -18.14 20.59 -5.31
C THR A 377 -16.86 21.24 -4.81
N TYR A 378 -15.84 20.46 -4.45
CA TYR A 378 -14.69 20.97 -3.69
C TYR A 378 -13.38 21.03 -4.48
N LEU A 379 -13.27 20.31 -5.60
CA LEU A 379 -11.99 20.10 -6.28
C LEU A 379 -11.99 20.54 -7.75
N THR A 380 -13.14 20.58 -8.43
CA THR A 380 -13.20 21.04 -9.83
C THR A 380 -12.67 22.47 -10.02
N THR A 381 -12.88 23.35 -9.04
CA THR A 381 -12.37 24.74 -9.09
C THR A 381 -10.84 24.82 -9.09
N LYS A 382 -10.13 23.74 -8.74
CA LYS A 382 -8.68 23.67 -8.70
C LYS A 382 -8.04 23.29 -10.03
N GLN A 383 -8.84 23.03 -11.08
CA GLN A 383 -8.38 22.74 -12.44
C GLN A 383 -7.37 21.57 -12.52
N MET A 384 -7.52 20.60 -11.61
CA MET A 384 -6.63 19.44 -11.53
C MET A 384 -7.13 18.34 -12.47
N PRO A 385 -6.24 17.66 -13.22
CA PRO A 385 -6.63 16.53 -14.04
C PRO A 385 -7.13 15.37 -13.17
N VAL A 386 -8.17 14.68 -13.63
CA VAL A 386 -8.81 13.55 -12.95
C VAL A 386 -8.57 12.26 -13.71
N ILE A 387 -7.95 11.29 -13.06
CA ILE A 387 -7.73 9.95 -13.60
C ILE A 387 -8.59 8.96 -12.83
N VAL A 388 -9.30 8.10 -13.55
CA VAL A 388 -10.22 7.14 -12.93
C VAL A 388 -9.74 5.73 -13.24
N ASN A 389 -9.39 4.99 -12.18
CA ASN A 389 -9.13 3.56 -12.26
C ASN A 389 -10.44 2.81 -11.97
N THR A 390 -10.82 1.87 -12.85
CA THR A 390 -12.10 1.16 -12.76
C THR A 390 -11.93 -0.31 -12.37
N ILE A 391 -13.02 -0.95 -11.96
CA ILE A 391 -13.05 -2.41 -11.70
C ILE A 391 -12.73 -3.23 -12.96
N GLY A 392 -12.20 -4.42 -12.77
CA GLY A 392 -11.95 -5.37 -13.86
C GLY A 392 -13.16 -6.21 -14.31
N PHE A 393 -14.37 -5.90 -13.88
CA PHE A 393 -15.56 -6.67 -14.23
C PHE A 393 -16.23 -6.09 -15.48
N VAL A 394 -16.28 -6.87 -16.57
CA VAL A 394 -16.59 -6.37 -17.92
C VAL A 394 -17.81 -7.02 -18.58
N ARG A 395 -18.45 -7.98 -17.90
CA ARG A 395 -19.62 -8.73 -18.40
C ARG A 395 -20.78 -8.58 -17.43
N GLY A 396 -22.02 -8.78 -17.90
CA GLY A 396 -23.22 -8.68 -17.08
C GLY A 396 -23.27 -7.34 -16.33
N VAL A 397 -23.44 -7.38 -15.01
CA VAL A 397 -23.49 -6.19 -14.14
C VAL A 397 -22.24 -5.29 -14.27
N GLY A 398 -21.09 -5.83 -14.69
CA GLY A 398 -19.90 -5.02 -14.97
C GLY A 398 -20.10 -4.00 -16.10
N TRP A 399 -20.94 -4.33 -17.08
CA TRP A 399 -21.35 -3.43 -18.18
C TRP A 399 -22.19 -2.26 -17.64
N ASP A 400 -23.17 -2.55 -16.79
CA ASP A 400 -24.01 -1.51 -16.16
C ASP A 400 -23.19 -0.58 -15.26
N ILE A 401 -22.21 -1.13 -14.52
CA ILE A 401 -21.32 -0.35 -13.68
C ILE A 401 -20.46 0.60 -14.51
N ILE A 402 -19.85 0.15 -15.62
CA ILE A 402 -18.97 1.04 -16.41
C ILE A 402 -19.77 2.15 -17.10
N ILE A 403 -21.01 1.87 -17.57
CA ILE A 403 -21.91 2.89 -18.11
C ILE A 403 -22.21 3.95 -17.04
N SER A 404 -22.57 3.51 -15.84
CA SER A 404 -22.86 4.39 -14.70
C SER A 404 -21.65 5.26 -14.36
N ILE A 405 -20.45 4.67 -14.32
CA ILE A 405 -19.19 5.38 -14.09
C ILE A 405 -18.96 6.44 -15.16
N ILE A 406 -19.05 6.08 -16.45
CA ILE A 406 -18.83 7.02 -17.57
C ILE A 406 -19.82 8.19 -17.52
N LYS A 407 -21.11 7.91 -17.34
CA LYS A 407 -22.15 8.95 -17.28
C LYS A 407 -22.03 9.84 -16.04
N CYS A 408 -21.65 9.30 -14.89
CA CYS A 408 -21.47 10.13 -13.70
C CYS A 408 -20.20 11.00 -13.76
N ILE A 409 -19.12 10.49 -14.38
CA ILE A 409 -17.83 11.21 -14.43
C ILE A 409 -17.80 12.28 -15.51
N GLN A 410 -18.49 12.05 -16.63
CA GLN A 410 -18.43 12.87 -17.85
C GLN A 410 -16.96 13.06 -18.30
N PRO A 411 -16.29 11.98 -18.74
CA PRO A 411 -14.87 12.01 -19.11
C PRO A 411 -14.64 12.83 -20.38
N THR A 412 -13.39 13.27 -20.60
CA THR A 412 -12.92 13.79 -21.89
C THR A 412 -12.34 12.67 -22.76
N ASP A 413 -11.76 11.66 -22.12
CA ASP A 413 -11.11 10.54 -22.80
C ASP A 413 -11.37 9.23 -22.04
N VAL A 414 -11.57 8.15 -22.78
CA VAL A 414 -11.64 6.79 -22.24
C VAL A 414 -10.55 5.96 -22.90
N ILE A 415 -9.64 5.40 -22.08
CA ILE A 415 -8.64 4.44 -22.53
C ILE A 415 -9.19 3.04 -22.25
N GLN A 416 -9.63 2.35 -23.30
CA GLN A 416 -10.10 0.98 -23.24
C GLN A 416 -8.95 0.02 -23.57
N ILE A 417 -8.49 -0.72 -22.55
CA ILE A 417 -7.45 -1.73 -22.70
C ILE A 417 -8.07 -3.07 -23.08
N VAL A 418 -7.72 -3.57 -24.27
CA VAL A 418 -8.26 -4.79 -24.86
C VAL A 418 -7.31 -5.96 -24.62
N SER A 419 -7.87 -7.07 -24.16
CA SER A 419 -7.21 -8.34 -23.93
C SER A 419 -7.25 -9.22 -25.18
N GLU A 420 -6.24 -10.07 -25.38
CA GLU A 420 -6.32 -11.17 -26.34
C GLU A 420 -7.36 -12.22 -25.92
N ARG A 421 -7.63 -12.32 -24.61
CA ARG A 421 -8.65 -13.21 -24.04
C ARG A 421 -9.99 -12.50 -24.11
N THR A 422 -10.82 -12.88 -25.08
CA THR A 422 -12.15 -12.29 -25.31
C THR A 422 -13.03 -12.19 -24.06
N LYS A 423 -12.94 -13.15 -23.12
CA LYS A 423 -13.66 -13.12 -21.83
C LYS A 423 -13.29 -11.94 -20.92
N ASN A 424 -12.11 -11.34 -21.11
CA ASN A 424 -11.62 -10.17 -20.38
C ASN A 424 -12.00 -8.86 -21.10
N ASN A 425 -12.74 -8.91 -22.20
CA ASN A 425 -13.22 -7.73 -22.91
C ASN A 425 -14.71 -7.49 -22.66
N PHE A 426 -15.10 -6.23 -22.75
CA PHE A 426 -16.50 -5.83 -22.87
C PHE A 426 -17.11 -6.38 -24.16
N ASP A 427 -18.42 -6.62 -24.15
CA ASP A 427 -19.16 -7.13 -25.32
C ASP A 427 -19.14 -6.15 -26.49
N LYS A 428 -19.12 -4.86 -26.17
CA LYS A 428 -19.09 -3.76 -27.12
C LYS A 428 -17.98 -2.79 -26.73
N LEU A 429 -17.47 -2.07 -27.72
CA LEU A 429 -16.57 -0.94 -27.48
C LEU A 429 -17.32 0.16 -26.72
N LEU A 430 -16.62 0.85 -25.84
CA LEU A 430 -17.15 1.95 -25.04
C LEU A 430 -17.22 3.23 -25.88
N ASN A 431 -17.87 3.18 -27.04
CA ASN A 431 -18.07 4.36 -27.89
C ASN A 431 -19.15 5.27 -27.27
N PRO A 432 -19.00 6.61 -27.30
CA PRO A 432 -20.00 7.54 -26.75
C PRO A 432 -21.42 7.28 -27.26
N GLY A 433 -21.57 7.05 -28.58
CA GLY A 433 -22.87 6.74 -29.18
C GLY A 433 -23.50 5.44 -28.66
N ILE A 434 -22.69 4.42 -28.32
CA ILE A 434 -23.20 3.18 -27.72
C ILE A 434 -23.66 3.45 -26.29
N ILE A 435 -22.85 4.18 -25.50
CA ILE A 435 -23.13 4.50 -24.09
C ILE A 435 -24.37 5.39 -23.96
N ASN A 436 -24.52 6.41 -24.82
CA ASN A 436 -25.68 7.29 -24.84
C ASN A 436 -26.98 6.54 -25.16
N ASN A 437 -26.92 5.48 -25.96
CA ASN A 437 -28.07 4.63 -26.29
C ASN A 437 -28.38 3.59 -25.20
N GLN A 438 -27.57 3.46 -24.15
CA GLN A 438 -27.88 2.60 -23.03
C GLN A 438 -28.69 3.37 -21.99
N ASN A 439 -29.82 2.81 -21.57
CA ASN A 439 -30.55 3.33 -20.42
C ASN A 439 -29.72 3.12 -19.16
N ASP A 440 -29.84 4.04 -18.20
CA ASP A 440 -29.34 3.77 -16.86
C ASP A 440 -30.24 2.74 -16.20
N THR A 441 -29.82 1.48 -16.30
CA THR A 441 -30.44 0.33 -15.63
C THR A 441 -30.60 0.56 -14.12
N TRP A 442 -29.81 1.46 -13.53
CA TRP A 442 -29.82 1.76 -12.11
C TRP A 442 -30.99 2.63 -11.63
N ALA A 443 -31.58 3.45 -12.52
CA ALA A 443 -32.76 4.25 -12.16
C ALA A 443 -33.95 3.37 -11.74
N ALA A 444 -33.95 2.09 -12.11
CA ALA A 444 -34.96 1.12 -11.71
C ALA A 444 -34.73 0.50 -10.31
N TRP A 445 -33.53 0.64 -9.72
CA TRP A 445 -33.16 0.02 -8.43
C TRP A 445 -33.09 1.00 -7.27
N GLU A 446 -33.20 2.30 -7.55
CA GLU A 446 -33.37 3.35 -6.57
C GLU A 446 -34.85 3.75 -6.50
N ASN A 447 -35.48 3.60 -5.32
CA ASN A 447 -36.80 4.19 -5.04
C ASN A 447 -36.75 5.73 -4.88
N SER A 448 -35.66 6.39 -5.29
CA SER A 448 -35.52 7.83 -5.21
C SER A 448 -35.88 8.47 -6.55
N SER A 449 -36.98 9.22 -6.55
CA SER A 449 -37.54 9.99 -7.67
C SER A 449 -36.68 11.19 -8.11
N GLU A 450 -35.37 11.17 -7.85
CA GLU A 450 -34.45 12.15 -8.41
C GLU A 450 -34.06 11.68 -9.82
N ASN A 451 -34.84 12.14 -10.80
CA ASN A 451 -34.48 12.04 -12.21
C ASN A 451 -33.13 12.75 -12.40
N ILE A 452 -32.03 11.99 -12.37
CA ILE A 452 -30.74 12.48 -12.86
C ILE A 452 -30.98 12.75 -14.35
N GLU A 453 -31.02 14.03 -14.75
CA GLU A 453 -30.98 14.39 -16.16
C GLU A 453 -29.73 13.75 -16.76
N THR A 454 -29.93 12.69 -17.55
CA THR A 454 -28.82 11.97 -18.16
C THR A 454 -28.24 12.84 -19.27
N THR A 455 -27.26 13.66 -18.92
CA THR A 455 -26.49 14.43 -19.90
C THR A 455 -25.75 13.47 -20.82
N ALA A 456 -25.94 13.64 -22.13
CA ALA A 456 -25.24 12.86 -23.14
C ALA A 456 -23.72 13.01 -22.94
N VAL A 457 -23.02 11.88 -22.98
CA VAL A 457 -21.56 11.84 -22.86
C VAL A 457 -20.92 12.11 -24.22
N ASP A 458 -19.86 12.90 -24.22
CA ASP A 458 -19.03 13.18 -25.39
C ASP A 458 -17.55 13.10 -24.98
N TYR A 459 -16.84 12.09 -25.49
CA TYR A 459 -15.45 11.82 -25.16
C TYR A 459 -14.74 11.08 -26.30
N GLU A 460 -13.41 11.15 -26.32
CA GLU A 460 -12.62 10.36 -27.27
C GLU A 460 -12.30 8.97 -26.70
N LEU A 461 -12.63 7.92 -27.45
CA LEU A 461 -12.26 6.54 -27.11
C LEU A 461 -10.89 6.19 -27.71
N HIS A 462 -9.96 5.77 -26.86
CA HIS A 462 -8.65 5.25 -27.25
C HIS A 462 -8.58 3.76 -26.95
N ILE A 463 -8.25 2.96 -27.97
CA ILE A 463 -8.16 1.50 -27.84
C ILE A 463 -6.67 1.11 -27.76
N VAL A 464 -6.29 0.39 -26.72
CA VAL A 464 -4.91 -0.06 -26.50
C VAL A 464 -4.89 -1.55 -26.22
N ASN A 465 -3.96 -2.30 -26.81
CA ASN A 465 -3.80 -3.71 -26.53
C ASN A 465 -3.08 -3.94 -25.19
N SER A 466 -3.50 -4.95 -24.45
CA SER A 466 -2.90 -5.34 -23.18
C SER A 466 -1.46 -5.82 -23.38
N GLN A 467 -0.51 -5.07 -22.82
CA GLN A 467 0.90 -5.49 -22.75
C GLN A 467 1.18 -6.33 -21.49
N ALA A 468 0.19 -6.49 -20.60
CA ALA A 468 0.32 -7.20 -19.33
C ALA A 468 0.07 -8.73 -19.45
N GLU A 469 -0.45 -9.19 -20.58
CA GLU A 469 -0.90 -10.59 -20.77
C GLU A 469 0.11 -11.49 -21.51
N ILE A 470 1.20 -10.91 -22.02
CA ILE A 470 2.24 -11.61 -22.77
C ILE A 470 2.86 -12.70 -21.86
N LYS A 471 2.62 -13.98 -22.19
CA LYS A 471 3.07 -15.14 -21.41
C LYS A 471 4.57 -15.41 -21.59
N ASN A 472 5.24 -15.74 -20.50
CA ASN A 472 6.58 -16.32 -20.48
C ASN A 472 6.60 -17.77 -20.98
N ALA A 473 7.66 -18.16 -21.70
CA ALA A 473 7.94 -19.55 -22.09
C ALA A 473 8.50 -20.42 -20.95
N LEU A 474 8.91 -19.80 -19.83
CA LEU A 474 9.59 -20.47 -18.71
C LEU A 474 8.68 -20.81 -17.51
N GLY A 475 7.39 -20.44 -17.51
CA GLY A 475 6.43 -20.85 -16.47
C GLY A 475 6.67 -20.29 -15.06
N GLU A 476 7.89 -19.86 -14.72
CA GLU A 476 8.27 -19.30 -13.42
C GLU A 476 7.90 -17.82 -13.33
N MET A 477 6.61 -17.56 -13.20
CA MET A 477 6.16 -16.35 -12.55
C MET A 477 6.05 -16.70 -11.07
N TRP A 478 6.75 -15.97 -10.21
CA TRP A 478 6.43 -15.92 -8.78
C TRP A 478 4.99 -15.39 -8.68
N ASN A 479 4.01 -16.27 -8.87
CA ASN A 479 2.62 -15.94 -9.14
C ASN A 479 1.98 -15.50 -7.84
N ILE A 480 2.22 -14.24 -7.46
CA ILE A 480 1.51 -13.62 -6.35
C ILE A 480 0.05 -13.48 -6.79
N GLU A 481 -0.81 -14.28 -6.18
CA GLU A 481 -2.23 -14.28 -6.46
C GLU A 481 -2.90 -12.98 -5.97
N PRO A 482 -4.07 -12.60 -6.52
CA PRO A 482 -4.78 -11.40 -6.10
C PRO A 482 -5.02 -11.30 -4.58
N HIS A 483 -5.28 -12.43 -3.90
CA HIS A 483 -5.49 -12.45 -2.45
C HIS A 483 -4.19 -12.15 -1.68
N GLN A 484 -3.05 -12.62 -2.16
CA GLN A 484 -1.74 -12.36 -1.58
C GLN A 484 -1.34 -10.88 -1.79
N LYS A 485 -1.64 -10.30 -2.96
CA LYS A 485 -1.45 -8.85 -3.20
C LYS A 485 -2.24 -8.00 -2.20
N ARG A 486 -3.48 -8.39 -1.91
CA ARG A 486 -4.32 -7.74 -0.89
C ARG A 486 -3.72 -7.86 0.52
N GLU A 487 -3.21 -9.03 0.87
CA GLU A 487 -2.54 -9.25 2.15
C GLU A 487 -1.29 -8.38 2.29
N ILE A 488 -0.45 -8.30 1.24
CA ILE A 488 0.75 -7.43 1.22
C ILE A 488 0.36 -5.96 1.37
N ALA A 489 -0.67 -5.48 0.67
CA ALA A 489 -1.15 -4.10 0.82
C ALA A 489 -1.66 -3.81 2.24
N MET A 490 -2.38 -4.77 2.87
CA MET A 490 -2.81 -4.60 4.25
C MET A 490 -1.64 -4.63 5.24
N LEU A 491 -0.65 -5.51 5.05
CA LEU A 491 0.58 -5.52 5.85
C LEU A 491 1.35 -4.19 5.72
N ALA A 492 1.45 -3.66 4.51
CA ALA A 492 2.07 -2.36 4.26
C ALA A 492 1.35 -1.24 5.02
N TYR A 493 0.02 -1.22 5.00
CA TYR A 493 -0.78 -0.28 5.79
C TYR A 493 -0.57 -0.43 7.30
N LEU A 494 -0.59 -1.66 7.82
CA LEU A 494 -0.40 -1.93 9.25
C LEU A 494 1.04 -1.65 9.73
N SER A 495 2.03 -1.63 8.82
CA SER A 495 3.40 -1.25 9.16
C SER A 495 3.50 0.16 9.76
N GLU A 496 2.55 1.04 9.39
CA GLU A 496 2.46 2.42 9.87
C GLU A 496 2.18 2.53 11.37
N ILE A 497 1.61 1.48 11.99
CA ILE A 497 1.34 1.46 13.44
C ILE A 497 2.67 1.63 14.22
N ASN A 498 3.77 1.09 13.69
CA ASN A 498 5.11 1.24 14.29
C ASN A 498 5.70 2.65 14.17
N LYS A 499 5.25 3.51 13.25
CA LYS A 499 5.85 4.84 13.05
C LYS A 499 5.66 5.76 14.25
N HIS A 500 4.56 5.60 14.99
CA HIS A 500 4.25 6.39 16.18
C HIS A 500 5.22 6.14 17.35
N ARG A 501 6.03 5.07 17.33
CA ARG A 501 7.07 4.82 18.35
C ARG A 501 8.22 5.82 18.33
N LYS A 502 8.50 6.46 17.17
CA LYS A 502 9.69 7.32 17.00
C LYS A 502 9.67 8.59 17.86
N TYR A 503 8.53 8.99 18.42
CA TYR A 503 8.44 10.17 19.29
C TYR A 503 8.77 9.90 20.76
N THR A 504 8.89 8.63 21.19
CA THR A 504 8.97 8.29 22.62
C THR A 504 10.29 7.66 23.08
N THR A 505 11.20 7.25 22.20
CA THR A 505 12.46 6.61 22.64
C THR A 505 13.66 7.02 21.80
N LEU A 506 14.46 7.93 22.34
CA LEU A 506 15.90 8.01 22.10
C LEU A 506 16.52 6.74 22.70
N CYS A 507 16.80 5.71 21.90
CA CYS A 507 17.87 4.71 22.10
C CYS A 507 17.79 3.51 21.13
N SER A 508 18.94 3.20 20.52
CA SER A 508 19.44 1.89 20.07
C SER A 508 18.67 1.08 18.99
N ASP A 509 19.14 1.19 17.75
CA ASP A 509 19.60 0.18 16.76
C ASP A 509 19.10 -1.29 16.72
N ASN A 510 18.10 -1.73 17.47
CA ASN A 510 17.46 -3.04 17.24
C ASN A 510 16.01 -3.07 17.76
N ILE A 511 15.22 -2.06 17.37
CA ILE A 511 13.79 -2.02 17.72
C ILE A 511 13.08 -3.10 16.90
N GLN A 512 12.81 -4.24 17.55
CA GLN A 512 11.94 -5.27 17.01
C GLN A 512 10.59 -4.61 16.63
N MET A 513 10.29 -4.56 15.33
CA MET A 513 9.12 -3.91 14.73
C MET A 513 7.82 -4.69 15.00
N ASN A 514 7.61 -5.08 16.27
CA ASN A 514 6.50 -5.90 16.69
C ASN A 514 5.32 -5.04 17.13
N ILE A 515 4.23 -5.13 16.35
CA ILE A 515 2.94 -4.47 16.63
C ILE A 515 2.33 -4.88 17.98
N ASN A 516 2.64 -6.09 18.47
CA ASN A 516 2.11 -6.61 19.73
C ASN A 516 2.58 -5.80 20.95
N GLY A 517 3.76 -5.18 20.86
CA GLY A 517 4.29 -4.33 21.91
C GLY A 517 3.80 -2.88 21.88
N ILE A 518 2.81 -2.56 21.02
CA ILE A 518 2.25 -1.22 20.91
C ILE A 518 1.05 -1.11 21.84
N VAL A 519 1.00 -0.03 22.61
CA VAL A 519 -0.14 0.29 23.49
C VAL A 519 -1.38 0.56 22.63
N PRO A 520 -2.47 -0.20 22.78
CA PRO A 520 -3.69 0.01 22.01
C PRO A 520 -4.45 1.25 22.49
N TYR A 521 -5.27 1.81 21.62
CA TYR A 521 -6.30 2.78 22.00
C TYR A 521 -7.45 2.06 22.71
N GLN A 522 -7.95 2.65 23.80
CA GLN A 522 -9.13 2.15 24.51
C GLN A 522 -10.37 2.89 24.01
N VAL A 523 -11.40 2.13 23.62
CA VAL A 523 -12.67 2.65 23.07
C VAL A 523 -13.83 2.09 23.87
N PRO A 524 -14.62 2.92 24.57
CA PRO A 524 -15.83 2.48 25.26
C PRO A 524 -16.86 1.89 24.29
N PHE A 525 -17.64 0.91 24.74
CA PHE A 525 -18.72 0.32 23.93
C PHE A 525 -19.76 1.35 23.46
N SER A 526 -20.09 2.32 24.32
CA SER A 526 -21.05 3.38 23.99
C SER A 526 -20.56 4.35 22.90
N ALA A 527 -19.26 4.37 22.59
CA ALA A 527 -18.70 5.33 21.63
C ALA A 527 -18.89 4.92 20.17
N VAL A 528 -19.23 3.65 19.89
CA VAL A 528 -19.25 3.12 18.52
C VAL A 528 -20.41 2.18 18.26
N LYS A 529 -20.89 2.20 17.03
CA LYS A 529 -21.78 1.19 16.46
C LYS A 529 -20.97 0.10 15.78
N LEU A 530 -21.51 -1.11 15.69
CA LEU A 530 -20.84 -2.25 15.06
C LEU A 530 -21.62 -2.75 13.84
N SER A 531 -20.90 -3.19 12.81
CA SER A 531 -21.50 -3.94 11.70
C SER A 531 -20.52 -4.99 11.17
N LEU A 532 -21.00 -6.20 10.87
CA LEU A 532 -20.20 -7.22 10.19
C LEU A 532 -20.24 -7.07 8.66
N GLY A 533 -21.00 -6.10 8.14
CA GLY A 533 -21.10 -5.78 6.71
C GLY A 533 -22.03 -6.68 5.89
N HIS A 534 -22.19 -7.97 6.24
CA HIS A 534 -22.98 -8.93 5.42
C HIS A 534 -23.92 -9.84 6.20
N THR A 535 -23.61 -10.16 7.46
CA THR A 535 -24.40 -11.09 8.28
C THR A 535 -24.63 -10.52 9.66
N THR A 536 -25.86 -10.62 10.16
CA THR A 536 -26.16 -10.24 11.55
C THR A 536 -25.97 -11.45 12.43
N THR A 537 -25.06 -11.36 13.40
CA THR A 537 -24.93 -12.39 14.45
C THR A 537 -25.00 -11.71 15.82
N PRO A 538 -25.66 -12.33 16.82
CA PRO A 538 -25.69 -11.81 18.19
C PRO A 538 -24.30 -11.79 18.86
N HIS A 539 -23.30 -12.40 18.22
CA HIS A 539 -21.94 -12.53 18.70
C HIS A 539 -20.95 -11.66 17.88
N ALA A 540 -21.40 -10.52 17.36
CA ALA A 540 -20.58 -9.63 16.52
C ALA A 540 -19.22 -9.28 17.17
N LEU A 541 -19.22 -8.93 18.46
CA LEU A 541 -17.99 -8.62 19.21
C LEU A 541 -16.99 -9.79 19.23
N SER A 542 -17.44 -11.04 19.40
CA SER A 542 -16.53 -12.18 19.40
C SER A 542 -16.01 -12.50 18.00
N VAL A 543 -16.81 -12.23 16.96
CA VAL A 543 -16.39 -12.39 15.56
C VAL A 543 -15.37 -11.31 15.17
N MET A 544 -15.53 -10.08 15.64
CA MET A 544 -14.60 -8.98 15.35
C MET A 544 -13.30 -9.10 16.17
N ASN A 545 -13.33 -9.72 17.35
CA ASN A 545 -12.16 -9.83 18.22
C ASN A 545 -10.99 -10.55 17.54
N GLY A 546 -9.81 -9.93 17.57
CA GLY A 546 -8.60 -10.42 16.93
C GLY A 546 -8.58 -10.29 15.40
N ASN A 547 -9.51 -9.53 14.81
CA ASN A 547 -9.59 -9.29 13.38
C ASN A 547 -9.38 -7.81 13.02
N ILE A 548 -9.14 -7.55 11.75
CA ILE A 548 -9.03 -6.22 11.16
C ILE A 548 -10.43 -5.68 10.90
N ILE A 549 -10.64 -4.44 11.33
CA ILE A 549 -11.90 -3.71 11.23
C ILE A 549 -11.65 -2.40 10.48
N ALA A 550 -12.62 -1.98 9.68
CA ALA A 550 -12.66 -0.63 9.12
C ALA A 550 -13.18 0.35 10.19
N LEU A 551 -12.51 1.49 10.30
CA LEU A 551 -12.79 2.55 11.25
C LEU A 551 -13.53 3.67 10.49
N CYS A 552 -14.84 3.74 10.69
CA CYS A 552 -15.74 4.56 9.88
C CYS A 552 -16.51 5.61 10.69
N GLY A 553 -16.91 6.68 10.02
CA GLY A 553 -17.85 7.69 10.51
C GLY A 553 -19.14 7.64 9.71
N ILE A 554 -20.26 7.64 10.43
CA ILE A 554 -21.59 7.89 9.89
C ILE A 554 -21.84 9.39 9.98
N ASP A 555 -22.12 10.02 8.84
CA ASP A 555 -22.51 11.43 8.79
C ASP A 555 -23.90 11.56 9.44
N THR A 556 -23.96 12.16 10.63
CA THR A 556 -25.21 12.52 11.30
C THR A 556 -25.71 13.84 10.72
N ASP A 557 -26.04 13.85 9.42
CA ASP A 557 -26.55 15.05 8.72
C ASP A 557 -28.04 15.32 9.02
N ASN A 558 -28.68 14.47 9.80
CA ASN A 558 -30.00 14.74 10.34
C ASN A 558 -29.86 15.14 11.80
N GLU A 559 -30.24 16.39 12.10
CA GLU A 559 -30.79 16.84 13.38
C GLU A 559 -32.08 16.06 13.72
N GLN A 560 -32.02 14.73 13.65
CA GLN A 560 -32.76 13.93 14.60
C GLN A 560 -31.79 13.74 15.75
N GLU A 561 -31.74 14.75 16.62
CA GLU A 561 -31.83 14.48 18.05
C GLU A 561 -33.07 13.59 18.25
N GLN A 562 -32.97 12.31 17.87
CA GLN A 562 -33.65 11.29 18.63
C GLN A 562 -33.03 11.47 20.00
N SER A 563 -33.80 12.15 20.84
CA SER A 563 -33.72 12.09 22.29
C SER A 563 -32.96 10.84 22.66
N ILE A 564 -31.78 11.03 23.26
CA ILE A 564 -31.16 10.00 24.04
C ILE A 564 -32.16 9.76 25.17
N GLU A 565 -33.20 8.96 24.91
CA GLU A 565 -33.71 8.09 25.93
C GLU A 565 -32.46 7.36 26.38
N GLU A 566 -32.07 7.61 27.63
CA GLU A 566 -31.05 6.88 28.36
C GLU A 566 -31.50 5.42 28.46
N ASN A 567 -31.56 4.73 27.33
CA ASN A 567 -31.69 3.30 27.29
C ASN A 567 -30.36 2.80 27.84
N GLU A 568 -30.43 2.18 29.02
CA GLU A 568 -29.35 1.54 29.78
C GLU A 568 -28.66 0.39 29.00
N THR A 569 -28.66 0.39 27.67
CA THR A 569 -27.94 -0.58 26.88
C THR A 569 -26.46 -0.24 26.91
N SER A 570 -25.76 -0.85 27.86
CA SER A 570 -24.32 -0.70 28.04
C SER A 570 -23.45 -1.32 26.93
N TYR A 571 -24.07 -1.80 25.86
CA TYR A 571 -23.46 -2.56 24.77
C TYR A 571 -23.57 -1.79 23.46
N PRO A 572 -22.63 -1.98 22.52
CA PRO A 572 -22.63 -1.22 21.28
C PRO A 572 -23.81 -1.65 20.40
N GLU A 573 -24.44 -0.67 19.74
CA GLU A 573 -25.54 -0.91 18.80
C GLU A 573 -25.03 -1.69 17.58
N ILE A 574 -25.73 -2.76 17.18
CA ILE A 574 -25.40 -3.57 16.01
C ILE A 574 -26.26 -3.14 14.82
N LEU A 575 -25.62 -2.62 13.77
CA LEU A 575 -26.27 -2.19 12.54
C LEU A 575 -26.47 -3.37 11.59
N ILE A 576 -27.74 -3.65 11.28
CA ILE A 576 -28.15 -4.68 10.32
C ILE A 576 -27.88 -4.24 8.88
N ARG A 577 -28.17 -2.98 8.57
CA ARG A 577 -27.90 -2.37 7.26
C ARG A 577 -26.91 -1.25 7.44
N LEU A 578 -25.87 -1.28 6.62
CA LEU A 578 -24.81 -0.29 6.70
C LEU A 578 -25.21 0.99 5.95
N PRO A 579 -25.24 2.16 6.61
CA PRO A 579 -25.41 3.44 5.93
C PRO A 579 -24.16 3.80 5.13
N LEU A 580 -24.25 4.82 4.27
CA LEU A 580 -23.09 5.30 3.53
C LEU A 580 -22.10 6.00 4.47
N THR A 581 -21.04 5.30 4.86
CA THR A 581 -20.04 5.80 5.80
C THR A 581 -18.76 6.27 5.12
N THR A 582 -18.13 7.30 5.68
CA THR A 582 -16.76 7.66 5.36
C THR A 582 -15.81 6.76 6.15
N CYS A 583 -14.89 6.10 5.45
CA CYS A 583 -13.86 5.30 6.10
C CYS A 583 -12.64 6.18 6.41
N TYR A 584 -12.13 6.13 7.63
CA TYR A 584 -10.92 6.86 8.00
C TYR A 584 -9.66 5.99 7.90
N GLY A 585 -9.83 4.67 8.02
CA GLY A 585 -8.74 3.71 7.90
C GLY A 585 -9.14 2.37 8.49
N PHE A 586 -8.13 1.59 8.88
CA PHE A 586 -8.31 0.26 9.42
C PHE A 586 -7.53 0.10 10.73
N GLY A 587 -7.95 -0.85 11.55
CA GLY A 587 -7.27 -1.21 12.79
C GLY A 587 -7.47 -2.67 13.13
N ILE A 588 -6.62 -3.20 13.99
CA ILE A 588 -6.78 -4.53 14.58
C ILE A 588 -7.55 -4.35 15.88
N LEU A 589 -8.70 -5.00 16.01
CA LEU A 589 -9.40 -5.11 17.29
C LEU A 589 -8.65 -6.14 18.14
N ARG A 590 -7.74 -5.66 18.97
CA ARG A 590 -6.80 -6.49 19.74
C ARG A 590 -7.46 -7.25 20.88
N GLY A 591 -8.49 -6.66 21.48
CA GLY A 591 -9.17 -7.28 22.61
C GLY A 591 -10.48 -6.58 22.92
N VAL A 592 -11.37 -7.33 23.55
CA VAL A 592 -12.68 -6.88 24.00
C VAL A 592 -12.83 -7.25 25.47
N ASP A 593 -12.93 -6.24 26.34
CA ASP A 593 -13.21 -6.42 27.76
C ASP A 593 -14.70 -6.21 28.01
N MET A 594 -15.42 -7.30 28.26
CA MET A 594 -16.86 -7.29 28.54
C MET A 594 -17.19 -6.79 29.95
N GLU A 595 -16.24 -6.84 30.89
CA GLU A 595 -16.43 -6.39 32.27
C GLU A 595 -16.29 -4.87 32.36
N GLN A 596 -15.23 -4.33 31.74
CA GLN A 596 -15.01 -2.88 31.63
C GLN A 596 -15.80 -2.23 30.48
N LYS A 597 -16.45 -3.04 29.63
CA LYS A 597 -17.23 -2.60 28.45
C LYS A 597 -16.41 -1.70 27.53
N THR A 598 -15.17 -2.14 27.27
CA THR A 598 -14.19 -1.41 26.46
C THR A 598 -13.51 -2.31 25.44
N MET A 599 -13.19 -1.74 24.28
CA MET A 599 -12.45 -2.35 23.20
C MET A 599 -11.03 -1.78 23.13
N TYR A 600 -10.08 -2.58 22.66
CA TYR A 600 -8.69 -2.18 22.48
C TYR A 600 -8.30 -2.29 21.00
N ILE A 601 -7.91 -1.17 20.39
CA ILE A 601 -7.64 -1.10 18.94
C ILE A 601 -6.20 -0.64 18.68
N ASN A 602 -5.50 -1.37 17.81
CA ASN A 602 -4.22 -0.95 17.23
C ASN A 602 -4.45 -0.43 15.81
N THR A 603 -4.11 0.82 15.53
CA THR A 603 -4.35 1.44 14.22
C THR A 603 -3.28 2.48 13.86
N PRO A 604 -2.98 2.69 12.57
CA PRO A 604 -2.13 3.79 12.13
C PRO A 604 -2.74 5.18 12.38
N LEU A 605 -4.06 5.26 12.58
CA LEU A 605 -4.76 6.53 12.72
C LEU A 605 -4.28 7.30 13.95
N SER A 606 -4.17 8.61 13.77
CA SER A 606 -3.91 9.56 14.84
C SER A 606 -5.16 9.79 15.69
N ILE A 607 -4.96 10.28 16.91
CA ILE A 607 -6.07 10.64 17.81
C ILE A 607 -7.03 11.68 17.19
N SER A 608 -6.49 12.60 16.39
CA SER A 608 -7.25 13.63 15.68
C SER A 608 -8.16 13.07 14.60
N GLU A 609 -7.87 11.88 14.07
CA GLU A 609 -8.70 11.18 13.09
C GLU A 609 -9.73 10.30 13.78
N LEU A 610 -9.33 9.64 14.87
CA LEU A 610 -10.21 8.76 15.65
C LEU A 610 -11.42 9.47 16.22
N LYS A 611 -11.36 10.79 16.46
CA LYS A 611 -12.52 11.57 16.94
C LYS A 611 -13.73 11.55 16.00
N TYR A 612 -13.52 11.23 14.71
CA TYR A 612 -14.58 11.13 13.72
C TYR A 612 -15.09 9.68 13.54
N VAL A 613 -14.47 8.71 14.21
CA VAL A 613 -14.86 7.30 14.13
C VAL A 613 -15.96 7.03 15.14
N ASN A 614 -17.14 6.66 14.64
CA ASN A 614 -18.30 6.28 15.46
C ASN A 614 -18.91 4.92 15.03
N CYS A 615 -18.30 4.24 14.06
CA CYS A 615 -18.77 2.96 13.53
C CYS A 615 -17.59 2.04 13.17
N LEU A 616 -17.63 0.79 13.63
CA LEU A 616 -16.63 -0.24 13.32
C LEU A 616 -17.26 -1.28 12.40
N ILE A 617 -16.60 -1.56 11.26
CA ILE A 617 -17.18 -2.38 10.20
C ILE A 617 -16.26 -3.53 9.81
N GLY A 618 -16.83 -4.73 9.70
CA GLY A 618 -16.19 -5.92 9.13
C GLY A 618 -15.38 -6.72 10.15
N CYS A 619 -14.80 -7.82 9.68
CA CYS A 619 -14.02 -8.76 10.47
C CYS A 619 -12.97 -9.46 9.59
N MET A 620 -12.17 -8.67 8.89
CA MET A 620 -11.18 -9.22 7.97
C MET A 620 -10.07 -9.94 8.76
N PRO A 621 -9.68 -11.17 8.38
CA PRO A 621 -8.65 -11.89 9.13
C PRO A 621 -7.32 -11.14 9.12
N VAL A 622 -6.62 -11.15 10.26
CA VAL A 622 -5.26 -10.65 10.35
C VAL A 622 -4.33 -11.52 9.48
N PRO A 623 -3.44 -10.92 8.64
CA PRO A 623 -2.44 -11.65 7.87
C PRO A 623 -1.67 -12.68 8.69
N SER A 624 -1.45 -13.85 8.11
CA SER A 624 -0.88 -15.00 8.82
C SER A 624 0.51 -14.72 9.40
N GLY A 625 1.33 -13.94 8.71
CA GLY A 625 2.67 -13.58 9.20
C GLY A 625 2.68 -12.65 10.43
N LEU A 626 1.56 -12.01 10.77
CA LEU A 626 1.39 -11.28 12.04
C LEU A 626 0.94 -12.18 13.19
N LEU A 627 0.35 -13.34 12.89
CA LEU A 627 -0.16 -14.31 13.87
C LEU A 627 0.93 -15.20 14.46
N GLN A 628 2.21 -14.78 14.48
CA GLN A 628 3.42 -15.53 14.89
C GLN A 628 3.17 -16.69 15.89
N LEU A 629 2.74 -17.85 15.37
CA LEU A 629 2.14 -18.98 16.13
C LEU A 629 3.06 -19.62 17.19
N ASN A 630 4.35 -19.24 17.20
CA ASN A 630 5.40 -19.86 18.00
C ASN A 630 5.75 -19.10 19.29
N ARG A 631 5.00 -18.05 19.67
CA ARG A 631 5.17 -17.37 20.96
C ARG A 631 3.89 -17.48 21.79
N THR A 632 4.02 -18.05 22.98
CA THR A 632 2.93 -18.32 23.93
C THR A 632 2.27 -17.06 24.50
N ASP A 633 2.93 -15.91 24.40
CA ASP A 633 2.55 -14.67 25.11
C ASP A 633 1.96 -13.60 24.16
N LEU A 634 1.44 -14.01 23.01
CA LEU A 634 0.96 -13.07 21.97
C LEU A 634 -0.56 -12.82 22.08
N PRO A 635 -1.00 -11.55 21.93
CA PRO A 635 -2.40 -11.13 22.09
C PRO A 635 -3.36 -11.63 20.98
N TYR A 636 -2.92 -12.57 20.13
CA TYR A 636 -3.71 -13.15 19.03
C TYR A 636 -3.68 -14.69 19.02
N ILE A 637 -2.98 -15.30 19.98
CA ILE A 637 -2.80 -16.75 20.12
C ILE A 637 -3.20 -17.10 21.55
N GLY A 638 -4.15 -18.03 21.70
CA GLY A 638 -4.54 -18.51 23.02
C GLY A 638 -3.42 -19.36 23.61
N GLY A 639 -2.53 -18.74 24.40
CA GLY A 639 -1.58 -19.43 25.26
C GLY A 639 -1.93 -19.29 26.75
N ASP A 640 -2.43 -18.11 27.15
CA ASP A 640 -2.76 -17.80 28.53
C ASP A 640 -4.19 -17.23 28.64
N CYS A 641 -5.08 -17.96 29.31
CA CYS A 641 -6.49 -17.61 29.51
C CYS A 641 -6.70 -16.43 30.49
N ASN A 642 -5.62 -15.93 31.10
CA ASN A 642 -5.64 -14.85 32.09
C ASN A 642 -5.54 -13.45 31.47
N LEU A 643 -5.16 -13.32 30.19
CA LEU A 643 -5.10 -12.02 29.53
C LEU A 643 -6.46 -11.67 28.91
N PRO A 644 -7.00 -10.45 29.14
CA PRO A 644 -8.27 -10.00 28.52
C PRO A 644 -8.19 -9.93 26.98
N THR A 645 -7.02 -10.14 26.39
CA THR A 645 -6.75 -10.14 24.95
C THR A 645 -6.57 -11.56 24.37
N SER A 646 -6.78 -12.63 25.13
CA SER A 646 -6.64 -14.00 24.61
C SER A 646 -7.77 -14.35 23.65
N ARG A 647 -7.45 -15.11 22.59
CA ARG A 647 -8.42 -15.59 21.59
C ARG A 647 -9.42 -16.58 22.17
N ASP A 648 -9.07 -17.26 23.24
CA ASP A 648 -10.02 -18.14 23.90
C ASP A 648 -11.05 -17.25 24.60
N PRO A 649 -12.33 -17.34 24.21
CA PRO A 649 -13.37 -16.70 25.01
C PRO A 649 -13.19 -17.23 26.42
N ARG A 650 -13.39 -16.39 27.44
CA ARG A 650 -13.93 -16.91 28.70
C ARG A 650 -15.26 -17.55 28.31
N ARG A 651 -15.25 -18.80 27.84
CA ARG A 651 -16.40 -19.67 27.69
C ARG A 651 -16.82 -19.96 29.12
N GLY A 652 -17.34 -18.94 29.79
CA GLY A 652 -18.27 -19.14 30.88
C GLY A 652 -19.35 -19.97 30.24
N TYR A 653 -19.34 -21.27 30.55
CA TYR A 653 -20.46 -22.14 30.31
C TYR A 653 -21.71 -21.35 30.68
N PHE A 654 -22.52 -21.00 29.68
CA PHE A 654 -23.89 -20.57 29.91
C PHE A 654 -24.65 -21.78 30.46
N ARG A 655 -24.40 -22.14 31.72
CA ARG A 655 -25.43 -22.76 32.54
C ARG A 655 -26.41 -21.63 32.80
N MET A 656 -27.43 -21.55 31.96
CA MET A 656 -28.72 -21.03 32.40
C MET A 656 -29.00 -21.72 33.74
N LYS A 657 -28.90 -20.98 34.85
CA LYS A 657 -29.59 -21.39 36.06
C LYS A 657 -31.06 -21.33 35.68
N TYR A 658 -31.64 -22.49 35.37
CA TYR A 658 -33.07 -22.66 35.49
C TYR A 658 -33.42 -22.15 36.88
N ARG A 659 -34.09 -20.99 36.95
CA ARG A 659 -34.90 -20.65 38.11
C ARG A 659 -35.93 -21.76 38.19
N ASN A 660 -35.70 -22.72 39.06
CA ASN A 660 -36.79 -23.53 39.57
C ASN A 660 -37.59 -22.59 40.46
N ASP A 661 -38.73 -22.15 39.94
CA ASP A 661 -39.82 -21.68 40.78
C ASP A 661 -40.27 -22.85 41.65
N THR A 662 -40.13 -22.68 42.97
CA THR A 662 -40.94 -23.33 44.01
C THR A 662 -41.26 -22.29 45.05
#